data_AF-A0A971MNJ6-F1
#
_entry.id   AF-A0A971MNJ6-F1
#
_cell.length_a   1.000
_cell.length_b   1.000
_cell.length_c   1.000
_cell.angle_alpha   90.00
_cell.angle_beta   90.00
_cell.angle_gamma   90.00
#
_symmetry.space_group_name_H-M   'P 1'
#
loop_
_entity.id
_entity.type
_entity.pdbx_description
1 polymer ?
#
loop_
_entity_poly.entity_id
_entity_poly.type
_entity_poly.pdbx_seq_one_letter_code
_entity_poly.pdbx_strand_id
1 'polypeptide(L)'
;MKNDRSKYFKSLAAFIVCLIIIALSVIIASHLERDFGKVKVKQIRIPITTNNGLSTYIPAKLYIPKEVNSSNPGPAVLLLHGYQNDKDTSAAFAIELARRNIVALSIDEFGHGGNPLGMRYRGYDGSISGPNRFKMFMSFSSLNHDRVEGIIDSSMGGTQAFRWLQSQEYVMADKVGITGHSMGTWSAYTIAAENPNHAAIVIQCGEVEGPVHDSEGNVTYRNVLMLQAKYDEFDYFRDYELTTKTLNETELRYKTFAGQDSPIEWNKTYGDFTNGTARRMELLNTVHRGVTHSKVGIRTAMEWFTTALQVETDIAPSDLLFMTRELLIGLALVVSLISLLPLGSFLLATDFFASVAQPIPDGYIAPKQSWRKMATISIALSAILYPFVTQLGHGLFPYPENIFKTLMAGGLILWLDFLFIISFFMFRRWYKKGEGKKLGVTMYDLGISFNREKTVLDWKIIGKTVLISALMFIYLYLLTTVSYRFLNIDLRFIWPFLRPFTGKRFLQFLLYLLFFLLFFLFNGGVKLFGQMRIKEYSTPAKTQLGWWVKNVWVMLGGLVIVALFEYVPFVLGYGTGWALTGLSLFDGPFMSALVLIFPQFLILFFIATYFYRKTGKVYLGSLVTSLIVAWITCGGAAYF
;
A
#
# COMPACT_ATOMS: atom_id res chain seq x y z
N MET A 1 -0.28 -32.20 -33.05
CA MET A 1 -0.89 -31.15 -33.91
C MET A 1 -2.36 -30.83 -33.59
N LYS A 2 -3.37 -31.70 -33.80
CA LYS A 2 -4.79 -31.35 -33.46
C LYS A 2 -5.02 -31.05 -31.97
N ASN A 3 -4.33 -31.76 -31.08
CA ASN A 3 -4.45 -31.59 -29.62
C ASN A 3 -3.79 -30.30 -29.09
N ASP A 4 -2.80 -29.75 -29.81
CA ASP A 4 -2.13 -28.51 -29.42
C ASP A 4 -2.99 -27.30 -29.77
N ARG A 5 -3.55 -27.23 -30.99
CA ARG A 5 -4.46 -26.13 -31.41
C ARG A 5 -5.63 -25.92 -30.45
N SER A 6 -6.19 -26.99 -29.88
CA SER A 6 -7.26 -26.89 -28.87
C SER A 6 -6.79 -26.21 -27.58
N LYS A 7 -5.56 -26.48 -27.13
CA LYS A 7 -4.98 -25.84 -25.93
C LYS A 7 -4.70 -24.36 -26.17
N TYR A 8 -4.17 -24.00 -27.35
CA TYR A 8 -3.98 -22.60 -27.76
C TYR A 8 -5.29 -21.81 -27.67
N PHE A 9 -6.36 -22.33 -28.28
CA PHE A 9 -7.64 -21.64 -28.33
C PHE A 9 -8.26 -21.46 -26.94
N LYS A 10 -8.16 -22.48 -26.07
CA LYS A 10 -8.66 -22.39 -24.69
C LYS A 10 -7.93 -21.34 -23.86
N SER A 11 -6.60 -21.30 -23.94
CA SER A 11 -5.81 -20.29 -23.23
C SER A 11 -6.08 -18.88 -23.74
N LEU A 12 -6.18 -18.69 -25.06
CA LEU A 12 -6.51 -17.40 -25.65
C LEU A 12 -7.93 -16.95 -25.27
N ALA A 13 -8.93 -17.83 -25.36
CA ALA A 13 -10.30 -17.52 -24.96
C ALA A 13 -10.39 -17.13 -23.47
N ALA A 14 -9.73 -17.88 -22.58
CA ALA A 14 -9.68 -17.54 -21.16
C ALA A 14 -9.00 -16.17 -20.92
N PHE A 15 -7.93 -15.86 -21.65
CA PHE A 15 -7.27 -14.56 -21.58
C PHE A 15 -8.21 -13.43 -22.03
N ILE A 16 -8.92 -13.60 -23.15
CA ILE A 16 -9.90 -12.61 -23.66
C ILE A 16 -11.03 -12.38 -22.65
N VAL A 17 -11.54 -13.45 -22.02
CA VAL A 17 -12.57 -13.32 -20.96
C VAL A 17 -12.04 -12.48 -19.79
N CYS A 18 -10.79 -12.71 -19.34
CA CYS A 18 -10.18 -11.86 -18.31
C CYS A 18 -10.11 -10.40 -18.76
N LEU A 19 -9.69 -10.12 -20.00
CA LEU A 19 -9.63 -8.75 -20.52
C LEU A 19 -10.99 -8.05 -20.53
N ILE A 20 -12.06 -8.77 -20.91
CA ILE A 20 -13.42 -8.24 -20.89
C ILE A 20 -13.85 -7.90 -19.46
N ILE A 21 -13.62 -8.80 -18.49
CA ILE A 21 -13.96 -8.54 -17.09
C ILE A 21 -13.20 -7.32 -16.56
N ILE A 22 -11.91 -7.22 -16.85
CA ILE A 22 -11.08 -6.08 -16.43
C ILE A 22 -11.61 -4.79 -17.03
N ALA A 23 -11.83 -4.76 -18.35
CA ALA A 23 -12.33 -3.58 -19.05
C ALA A 23 -13.68 -3.12 -18.50
N LEU A 24 -14.65 -4.02 -18.35
CA LEU A 24 -15.96 -3.71 -17.78
C LEU A 24 -15.85 -3.17 -16.35
N SER A 25 -15.04 -3.83 -15.51
CA SER A 25 -14.84 -3.42 -14.11
C SER A 25 -14.28 -2.01 -14.00
N VAL A 26 -13.24 -1.71 -14.78
CA VAL A 26 -12.60 -0.38 -14.79
C VAL A 26 -13.53 0.68 -15.39
N ILE A 27 -14.24 0.38 -16.49
CA ILE A 27 -15.16 1.33 -17.13
C ILE A 27 -16.30 1.68 -16.16
N ILE A 28 -16.92 0.68 -15.52
CA ILE A 28 -18.00 0.91 -14.55
C ILE A 28 -17.47 1.70 -13.35
N ALA A 29 -16.31 1.32 -12.79
CA ALA A 29 -15.67 2.06 -11.70
C ALA A 29 -15.39 3.53 -12.07
N SER A 30 -14.96 3.79 -13.30
CA SER A 30 -14.70 5.14 -13.83
C SER A 30 -15.98 5.98 -13.93
N HIS A 31 -17.11 5.37 -14.29
CA HIS A 31 -18.42 6.03 -14.32
C HIS A 31 -18.95 6.30 -12.91
N LEU A 32 -18.79 5.35 -11.97
CA LEU A 32 -19.16 5.54 -10.57
C LEU A 32 -18.36 6.69 -9.93
N GLU A 33 -17.06 6.77 -10.21
CA GLU A 33 -16.20 7.87 -9.71
C GLU A 33 -16.63 9.26 -10.24
N ARG A 34 -17.33 9.29 -11.39
CA ARG A 34 -17.89 10.52 -11.99
C ARG A 34 -19.36 10.73 -11.66
N ASP A 35 -19.93 9.94 -10.76
CA ASP A 35 -21.37 9.90 -10.46
C ASP A 35 -22.21 9.89 -11.74
N PHE A 36 -21.85 8.99 -12.67
CA PHE A 36 -22.45 8.84 -13.99
C PHE A 36 -22.52 10.14 -14.83
N GLY A 37 -21.53 11.03 -14.66
CA GLY A 37 -21.39 12.27 -15.41
C GLY A 37 -21.84 13.53 -14.65
N LYS A 38 -22.33 13.39 -13.42
CA LYS A 38 -22.65 14.53 -12.54
C LYS A 38 -21.41 15.16 -11.89
N VAL A 39 -20.27 14.47 -11.92
CA VAL A 39 -18.98 14.98 -11.41
C VAL A 39 -17.93 14.95 -12.52
N LYS A 40 -17.28 16.09 -12.73
CA LYS A 40 -16.12 16.21 -13.63
C LYS A 40 -14.85 15.88 -12.86
N VAL A 41 -14.17 14.81 -13.27
CA VAL A 41 -12.91 14.36 -12.66
C VAL A 41 -11.73 14.67 -13.57
N LYS A 42 -10.74 15.41 -13.06
CA LYS A 42 -9.52 15.79 -13.80
C LYS A 42 -8.26 15.45 -13.01
N GLN A 43 -7.24 14.94 -13.70
CA GLN A 43 -5.87 15.03 -13.19
C GLN A 43 -5.27 16.37 -13.57
N ILE A 44 -4.72 17.09 -12.60
CA ILE A 44 -4.13 18.41 -12.79
C ILE A 44 -2.73 18.48 -12.17
N ARG A 45 -2.01 19.56 -12.48
CA ARG A 45 -0.74 19.91 -11.85
C ARG A 45 -0.88 21.34 -11.32
N ILE A 46 -0.82 21.48 -10.01
CA ILE A 46 -0.91 22.78 -9.34
C ILE A 46 0.50 23.38 -9.33
N PRO A 47 0.74 24.51 -10.01
CA PRO A 47 2.04 25.16 -9.95
C PRO A 47 2.29 25.68 -8.53
N ILE A 48 3.48 25.44 -8.00
CA ILE A 48 3.87 25.92 -6.67
C ILE A 48 5.27 26.51 -6.70
N THR A 49 5.52 27.45 -5.80
CA THR A 49 6.85 27.87 -5.38
C THR A 49 6.98 27.49 -3.91
N THR A 50 7.99 26.70 -3.57
CA THR A 50 8.28 26.29 -2.18
C THR A 50 8.87 27.46 -1.39
N ASN A 51 8.92 27.35 -0.06
CA ASN A 51 9.43 28.43 0.81
C ASN A 51 10.90 28.81 0.53
N ASN A 52 11.69 27.89 -0.05
CA ASN A 52 13.07 28.16 -0.49
C ASN A 52 13.19 28.63 -1.97
N GLY A 53 12.09 28.96 -2.62
CA GLY A 53 12.06 29.54 -3.97
C GLY A 53 12.06 28.54 -5.14
N LEU A 54 11.99 27.23 -4.90
CA LEU A 54 11.95 26.23 -5.98
C LEU A 54 10.57 26.23 -6.65
N SER A 55 10.54 26.55 -7.94
CA SER A 55 9.32 26.45 -8.76
C SER A 55 9.12 25.01 -9.25
N THR A 56 7.96 24.43 -8.94
CA THR A 56 7.59 23.06 -9.32
C THR A 56 6.07 22.91 -9.40
N TYR A 57 5.56 21.68 -9.32
CA TYR A 57 4.12 21.43 -9.28
C TYR A 57 3.74 20.29 -8.31
N ILE A 58 2.50 20.32 -7.85
CA ILE A 58 1.84 19.25 -7.10
C ILE A 58 0.86 18.53 -8.03
N PRO A 59 1.05 17.23 -8.34
CA PRO A 59 0.04 16.45 -9.03
C PRO A 59 -1.20 16.29 -8.15
N ALA A 60 -2.37 16.48 -8.73
CA ALA A 60 -3.63 16.38 -8.01
C ALA A 60 -4.74 15.76 -8.86
N LYS A 61 -5.79 15.30 -8.19
CA LYS A 61 -7.03 14.83 -8.80
C LYS A 61 -8.18 15.68 -8.25
N LEU A 62 -8.84 16.38 -9.16
CA LEU A 62 -9.88 17.37 -8.86
C LEU A 62 -11.24 16.84 -9.31
N TYR A 63 -12.20 16.91 -8.41
CA TYR A 63 -13.58 16.49 -8.60
C TYR A 63 -14.47 17.73 -8.48
N ILE A 64 -15.10 18.10 -9.59
CA ILE A 64 -15.95 19.29 -9.67
C ILE A 64 -17.39 18.82 -9.94
N PRO A 65 -18.33 19.00 -9.00
CA PRO A 65 -19.75 18.77 -9.25
C PRO A 65 -20.22 19.61 -10.44
N LYS A 66 -21.09 19.07 -11.30
CA LYS A 66 -21.53 19.74 -12.53
C LYS A 66 -22.23 21.08 -12.27
N GLU A 67 -22.92 21.20 -11.15
CA GLU A 67 -23.63 22.42 -10.75
C GLU A 67 -22.70 23.53 -10.23
N VAL A 68 -21.45 23.19 -9.87
CA VAL A 68 -20.46 24.15 -9.36
C VAL A 68 -19.66 24.77 -10.51
N ASN A 69 -19.75 26.10 -10.65
CA ASN A 69 -19.08 26.88 -11.70
C ASN A 69 -18.92 28.35 -11.26
N SER A 70 -18.27 29.21 -12.06
CA SER A 70 -18.01 30.61 -11.65
C SER A 70 -19.29 31.44 -11.38
N SER A 71 -20.44 31.07 -11.97
CA SER A 71 -21.74 31.73 -11.69
C SER A 71 -22.50 31.13 -10.51
N ASN A 72 -22.12 29.92 -10.09
CA ASN A 72 -22.65 29.24 -8.91
C ASN A 72 -21.48 28.57 -8.14
N PRO A 73 -20.65 29.36 -7.43
CA PRO A 73 -19.51 28.82 -6.71
C PRO A 73 -19.95 27.86 -5.60
N GLY A 74 -19.13 26.86 -5.30
CA GLY A 74 -19.42 25.84 -4.31
C GLY A 74 -18.34 25.74 -3.22
N PRO A 75 -18.65 25.11 -2.08
CA PRO A 75 -17.67 24.78 -1.05
C PRO A 75 -16.64 23.77 -1.58
N ALA A 76 -15.50 23.67 -0.91
CA ALA A 76 -14.44 22.74 -1.30
C ALA A 76 -13.77 22.04 -0.12
N VAL A 77 -13.13 20.90 -0.37
CA VAL A 77 -12.30 20.20 0.61
C VAL A 77 -10.99 19.75 -0.04
N LEU A 78 -9.87 20.03 0.64
CA LEU A 78 -8.55 19.50 0.32
C LEU A 78 -8.32 18.17 1.07
N LEU A 79 -7.89 17.13 0.35
CA LEU A 79 -7.69 15.78 0.87
C LEU A 79 -6.21 15.38 0.82
N LEU A 80 -5.68 14.99 1.98
CA LEU A 80 -4.28 14.62 2.23
C LEU A 80 -4.20 13.14 2.65
N HIS A 81 -3.12 12.46 2.29
CA HIS A 81 -3.01 11.01 2.43
C HIS A 81 -1.88 10.60 3.41
N GLY A 82 -1.94 9.38 3.92
CA GLY A 82 -0.88 8.84 4.79
C GLY A 82 0.44 8.47 4.09
N TYR A 83 1.38 7.96 4.87
CA TYR A 83 2.79 7.68 4.52
C TYR A 83 3.04 6.72 3.33
N GLN A 84 2.15 5.76 3.04
CA GLN A 84 2.35 4.79 1.94
C GLN A 84 1.23 4.89 0.91
N ASN A 85 0.69 6.09 0.73
CA ASN A 85 -0.48 6.36 -0.10
C ASN A 85 -0.17 7.39 -1.18
N ASP A 86 -1.19 7.72 -1.98
CA ASP A 86 -1.17 8.78 -2.96
C ASP A 86 -2.57 9.42 -3.04
N LYS A 87 -2.74 10.44 -3.90
CA LYS A 87 -4.02 11.18 -4.05
C LYS A 87 -5.23 10.28 -4.32
N ASP A 88 -5.03 9.14 -4.97
CA ASP A 88 -6.11 8.23 -5.36
C ASP A 88 -6.57 7.34 -4.19
N THR A 89 -5.80 7.27 -3.08
CA THR A 89 -6.27 6.65 -1.82
C THR A 89 -7.40 7.45 -1.18
N SER A 90 -7.44 8.77 -1.42
CA SER A 90 -8.49 9.66 -0.93
C SER A 90 -9.76 9.65 -1.80
N ALA A 91 -9.81 8.82 -2.85
CA ALA A 91 -10.95 8.76 -3.77
C ALA A 91 -12.27 8.45 -3.06
N ALA A 92 -12.26 7.65 -2.00
CA ALA A 92 -13.47 7.34 -1.24
C ALA A 92 -14.13 8.61 -0.67
N PHE A 93 -13.36 9.49 -0.02
CA PHE A 93 -13.87 10.77 0.45
C PHE A 93 -14.21 11.71 -0.71
N ALA A 94 -13.35 11.79 -1.72
CA ALA A 94 -13.53 12.72 -2.83
C ALA A 94 -14.82 12.47 -3.63
N ILE A 95 -15.16 11.19 -3.88
CA ILE A 95 -16.41 10.79 -4.56
C ILE A 95 -17.61 11.25 -3.73
N GLU A 96 -17.61 10.99 -2.43
CA GLU A 96 -18.77 11.27 -1.57
C GLU A 96 -18.99 12.77 -1.33
N LEU A 97 -17.91 13.54 -1.26
CA LEU A 97 -17.96 15.01 -1.21
C LEU A 97 -18.53 15.57 -2.52
N ALA A 98 -18.01 15.12 -3.67
CA ALA A 98 -18.43 15.62 -4.96
C ALA A 98 -19.89 15.30 -5.30
N ARG A 99 -20.40 14.12 -4.87
CA ARG A 99 -21.83 13.78 -4.98
C ARG A 99 -22.73 14.77 -4.20
N ARG A 100 -22.21 15.40 -3.14
CA ARG A 100 -22.90 16.35 -2.28
C ARG A 100 -22.61 17.81 -2.64
N ASN A 101 -22.26 18.08 -3.90
CA ASN A 101 -21.94 19.42 -4.40
C ASN A 101 -20.73 20.10 -3.72
N ILE A 102 -19.81 19.33 -3.13
CA ILE A 102 -18.56 19.85 -2.57
C ILE A 102 -17.40 19.53 -3.51
N VAL A 103 -16.67 20.55 -3.96
CA VAL A 103 -15.46 20.35 -4.78
C VAL A 103 -14.41 19.60 -3.96
N ALA A 104 -13.87 18.50 -4.48
CA ALA A 104 -12.85 17.73 -3.77
C ALA A 104 -11.52 17.78 -4.54
N LEU A 105 -10.44 18.09 -3.83
CA LEU A 105 -9.08 18.12 -4.38
C LEU A 105 -8.19 17.15 -3.59
N SER A 106 -7.77 16.06 -4.21
CA SER A 106 -6.78 15.14 -3.60
C SER A 106 -5.41 15.38 -4.22
N ILE A 107 -4.37 15.53 -3.40
CA ILE A 107 -3.02 15.82 -3.87
C ILE A 107 -2.05 14.66 -3.63
N ASP A 108 -1.02 14.55 -4.48
CA ASP A 108 0.15 13.73 -4.19
C ASP A 108 1.12 14.60 -3.36
N GLU A 109 1.22 14.36 -2.05
CA GLU A 109 2.16 15.07 -1.16
C GLU A 109 3.63 14.79 -1.54
N PHE A 110 4.57 15.59 -1.04
CA PHE A 110 6.01 15.38 -1.30
C PHE A 110 6.43 13.94 -1.00
N GLY A 111 7.20 13.34 -1.92
CA GLY A 111 7.63 11.95 -1.85
C GLY A 111 6.58 10.93 -2.30
N HIS A 112 5.36 11.35 -2.61
CA HIS A 112 4.27 10.44 -2.93
C HIS A 112 3.80 10.57 -4.36
N GLY A 113 3.19 9.49 -4.82
CA GLY A 113 2.69 9.34 -6.18
C GLY A 113 3.56 9.97 -7.28
N GLY A 114 2.99 10.93 -8.00
CA GLY A 114 3.62 11.62 -9.11
C GLY A 114 4.45 12.85 -8.72
N ASN A 115 4.57 13.17 -7.43
CA ASN A 115 5.19 14.40 -6.97
C ASN A 115 6.70 14.41 -7.30
N PRO A 116 7.23 15.49 -7.90
CA PRO A 116 8.65 15.55 -8.28
C PRO A 116 9.59 15.70 -7.06
N LEU A 117 9.10 16.22 -5.95
CA LEU A 117 9.84 16.42 -4.70
C LEU A 117 9.81 15.16 -3.84
N GLY A 118 10.91 14.90 -3.13
CA GLY A 118 11.02 13.82 -2.14
C GLY A 118 10.51 14.27 -0.77
N MET A 119 10.16 13.31 0.09
CA MET A 119 9.62 13.61 1.42
C MET A 119 10.65 14.28 2.34
N ARG A 120 11.96 14.19 2.06
CA ARG A 120 13.00 14.93 2.80
C ARG A 120 12.77 16.43 2.84
N TYR A 121 12.10 16.99 1.83
CA TYR A 121 11.78 18.42 1.78
C TYR A 121 10.66 18.84 2.75
N ARG A 122 10.03 17.89 3.45
CA ARG A 122 9.18 18.20 4.61
C ARG A 122 9.97 18.75 5.80
N GLY A 123 11.27 18.44 5.88
CA GLY A 123 12.08 18.68 7.07
C GLY A 123 12.72 17.41 7.55
N TYR A 124 14.04 17.39 7.59
CA TYR A 124 14.82 16.23 8.02
C TYR A 124 16.10 16.69 8.70
N ASP A 125 16.22 16.48 10.00
CA ASP A 125 17.47 16.71 10.73
C ASP A 125 18.45 15.53 10.49
N GLY A 126 19.44 15.78 9.63
CA GLY A 126 20.47 14.80 9.31
C GLY A 126 21.47 14.51 10.42
N SER A 127 21.46 15.28 11.52
CA SER A 127 22.36 15.08 12.66
C SER A 127 21.92 13.94 13.57
N ILE A 128 20.63 13.58 13.56
CA ILE A 128 20.05 12.55 14.42
C ILE A 128 20.22 11.17 13.76
N SER A 129 20.77 10.21 14.51
CA SER A 129 21.01 8.83 14.07
C SER A 129 20.37 7.79 14.99
N GLY A 130 20.39 6.52 14.57
CA GLY A 130 19.88 5.39 15.38
C GLY A 130 18.37 5.43 15.66
N PRO A 131 17.90 4.91 16.81
CA PRO A 131 16.48 4.85 17.14
C PRO A 131 15.78 6.21 17.19
N ASN A 132 16.49 7.27 17.56
CA ASN A 132 15.93 8.63 17.60
C ASN A 132 15.66 9.18 16.19
N ARG A 133 16.50 8.82 15.21
CA ARG A 133 16.27 9.13 13.78
C ARG A 133 14.97 8.51 13.29
N PHE A 134 14.73 7.25 13.65
CA PHE A 134 13.50 6.56 13.28
C PHE A 134 12.26 7.20 13.92
N LYS A 135 12.34 7.56 15.22
CA LYS A 135 11.24 8.24 15.91
C LYS A 135 10.91 9.59 15.29
N MET A 136 11.92 10.40 14.97
CA MET A 136 11.74 11.69 14.29
C MET A 136 11.18 11.52 12.87
N PHE A 137 11.64 10.51 12.14
CA PHE A 137 11.10 10.18 10.83
C PHE A 137 9.62 9.76 10.86
N MET A 138 9.18 9.12 11.94
CA MET A 138 7.79 8.68 12.12
C MET A 138 6.94 9.64 12.96
N SER A 139 7.49 10.77 13.38
CA SER A 139 6.82 11.82 14.15
C SER A 139 7.03 13.14 13.42
N PHE A 140 6.22 13.37 12.38
CA PHE A 140 6.28 14.62 11.62
C PHE A 140 5.39 15.70 12.23
N SER A 141 5.40 15.83 13.56
CA SER A 141 4.56 16.76 14.31
C SER A 141 4.97 18.22 14.14
N SER A 142 6.24 18.49 13.76
CA SER A 142 6.71 19.86 13.54
C SER A 142 5.96 20.55 12.40
N LEU A 143 5.52 21.78 12.68
CA LEU A 143 4.83 22.68 11.77
C LEU A 143 5.78 23.78 11.29
N ASN A 144 5.47 24.42 10.15
CA ASN A 144 6.31 25.48 9.58
C ASN A 144 6.58 26.63 10.57
N HIS A 145 5.62 26.94 11.44
CA HIS A 145 5.78 27.99 12.45
C HIS A 145 6.73 27.64 13.60
N ASP A 146 7.10 26.36 13.76
CA ASP A 146 8.10 25.92 14.74
C ASP A 146 9.52 26.32 14.34
N ARG A 147 9.72 26.73 13.07
CA ARG A 147 11.00 27.22 12.52
C ARG A 147 12.16 26.22 12.69
N VAL A 148 11.87 24.93 12.59
CA VAL A 148 12.89 23.87 12.63
C VAL A 148 13.77 23.96 11.37
N GLU A 149 15.09 23.97 11.57
CA GLU A 149 16.07 24.05 10.48
C GLU A 149 15.89 22.89 9.49
N GLY A 150 15.92 23.19 8.19
CA GLY A 150 15.79 22.19 7.13
C GLY A 150 14.35 21.85 6.71
N ILE A 151 13.32 22.34 7.42
CA ILE A 151 11.94 22.31 6.92
C ILE A 151 11.80 23.29 5.75
N ILE A 152 11.47 22.78 4.56
CA ILE A 152 11.04 23.63 3.44
C ILE A 152 9.54 23.83 3.47
N ASP A 153 8.75 22.77 3.64
CA ASP A 153 7.30 22.87 3.80
C ASP A 153 6.74 21.65 4.55
N SER A 154 6.39 21.84 5.82
CA SER A 154 5.79 20.82 6.69
C SER A 154 4.37 20.43 6.27
N SER A 155 3.71 21.16 5.36
CA SER A 155 2.45 20.74 4.74
C SER A 155 2.65 19.83 3.53
N MET A 156 3.91 19.61 3.12
CA MET A 156 4.28 18.85 1.92
C MET A 156 3.58 19.34 0.64
N GLY A 157 3.45 20.67 0.52
CA GLY A 157 2.76 21.34 -0.57
C GLY A 157 1.28 21.58 -0.34
N GLY A 158 0.72 21.07 0.75
CA GLY A 158 -0.68 21.21 1.12
C GLY A 158 -1.15 22.67 1.23
N THR A 159 -0.34 23.57 1.81
CA THR A 159 -0.72 24.99 1.97
C THR A 159 -0.90 25.66 0.62
N GLN A 160 0.05 25.45 -0.30
CA GLN A 160 -0.02 26.05 -1.63
C GLN A 160 -1.18 25.45 -2.44
N ALA A 161 -1.47 24.15 -2.28
CA ALA A 161 -2.64 23.53 -2.89
C ALA A 161 -3.96 24.07 -2.32
N PHE A 162 -4.03 24.33 -1.00
CA PHE A 162 -5.19 24.92 -0.34
C PHE A 162 -5.48 26.33 -0.88
N ARG A 163 -4.46 27.20 -0.92
CA ARG A 163 -4.57 28.56 -1.45
C ARG A 163 -4.93 28.58 -2.94
N TRP A 164 -4.37 27.65 -3.72
CA TRP A 164 -4.76 27.46 -5.12
C TRP A 164 -6.24 27.06 -5.24
N LEU A 165 -6.73 26.16 -4.38
CA LEU A 165 -8.13 25.75 -4.38
C LEU A 165 -9.06 26.91 -4.02
N GLN A 166 -8.71 27.71 -3.01
CA GLN A 166 -9.44 28.92 -2.62
C GLN A 166 -9.49 29.98 -3.73
N SER A 167 -8.47 30.07 -4.58
CA SER A 167 -8.41 31.08 -5.64
C SER A 167 -9.22 30.74 -6.89
N GLN A 168 -9.81 29.54 -6.97
CA GLN A 168 -10.62 29.15 -8.11
C GLN A 168 -11.97 29.90 -8.07
N GLU A 169 -12.37 30.52 -9.18
CA GLU A 169 -13.60 31.34 -9.26
C GLU A 169 -14.90 30.57 -8.95
N TYR A 170 -14.88 29.24 -9.11
CA TYR A 170 -16.00 28.36 -8.80
C TYR A 170 -15.97 27.83 -7.36
N VAL A 171 -15.06 28.30 -6.50
CA VAL A 171 -14.93 27.91 -5.10
C VAL A 171 -15.28 29.09 -4.19
N MET A 172 -16.08 28.82 -3.16
CA MET A 172 -16.32 29.74 -2.05
C MET A 172 -15.09 29.73 -1.13
N ALA A 173 -14.28 30.78 -1.20
CA ALA A 173 -12.97 30.84 -0.53
C ALA A 173 -13.05 30.73 1.00
N ASP A 174 -14.16 31.14 1.61
CA ASP A 174 -14.48 31.06 3.04
C ASP A 174 -15.08 29.70 3.46
N LYS A 175 -15.39 28.82 2.50
CA LYS A 175 -15.99 27.50 2.74
C LYS A 175 -15.08 26.38 2.22
N VAL A 176 -13.81 26.41 2.64
CA VAL A 176 -12.84 25.37 2.29
C VAL A 176 -12.45 24.56 3.53
N GLY A 177 -12.71 23.26 3.49
CA GLY A 177 -12.33 22.29 4.51
C GLY A 177 -11.05 21.52 4.18
N ILE A 178 -10.55 20.78 5.16
CA ILE A 178 -9.32 19.99 5.07
C ILE A 178 -9.58 18.59 5.63
N THR A 179 -9.05 17.54 5.02
CA THR A 179 -8.96 16.22 5.65
C THR A 179 -7.60 15.60 5.42
N GLY A 180 -7.11 14.86 6.42
CA GLY A 180 -5.87 14.12 6.34
C GLY A 180 -5.95 12.79 7.09
N HIS A 181 -5.24 11.79 6.59
CA HIS A 181 -5.11 10.48 7.26
C HIS A 181 -3.68 10.21 7.69
N SER A 182 -3.50 9.75 8.93
CA SER A 182 -2.19 9.36 9.47
C SER A 182 -1.20 10.52 9.29
N MET A 183 -0.11 10.31 8.55
CA MET A 183 0.83 11.38 8.20
C MET A 183 0.18 12.65 7.61
N GLY A 184 -0.90 12.51 6.84
CA GLY A 184 -1.62 13.63 6.26
C GLY A 184 -2.32 14.52 7.30
N THR A 185 -2.52 14.07 8.56
CA THR A 185 -3.09 14.91 9.62
C THR A 185 -2.11 16.01 10.04
N TRP A 186 -0.81 15.72 10.03
CA TRP A 186 0.22 16.73 10.31
C TRP A 186 0.27 17.81 9.23
N SER A 187 0.12 17.40 7.95
CA SER A 187 -0.06 18.34 6.85
C SER A 187 -1.33 19.17 7.04
N ALA A 188 -2.44 18.54 7.44
CA ALA A 188 -3.71 19.23 7.68
C ALA A 188 -3.58 20.33 8.73
N TYR A 189 -2.90 20.06 9.84
CA TYR A 189 -2.66 21.07 10.88
C TYR A 189 -1.73 22.19 10.42
N THR A 190 -0.67 21.89 9.66
CA THR A 190 0.16 22.97 9.07
C THR A 190 -0.68 23.90 8.21
N ILE A 191 -1.53 23.34 7.34
CA ILE A 191 -2.38 24.12 6.43
C ILE A 191 -3.36 24.96 7.23
N ALA A 192 -4.00 24.37 8.23
CA ALA A 192 -4.97 25.04 9.06
C ALA A 192 -4.34 26.22 9.83
N ALA A 193 -3.14 26.03 10.39
CA ALA A 193 -2.39 27.07 11.08
C ALA A 193 -1.99 28.23 10.15
N GLU A 194 -1.61 27.95 8.90
CA GLU A 194 -1.21 28.96 7.92
C GLU A 194 -2.38 29.62 7.17
N ASN A 195 -3.59 29.08 7.35
CA ASN A 195 -4.82 29.55 6.71
C ASN A 195 -5.96 29.54 7.74
N PRO A 196 -5.96 30.45 8.75
CA PRO A 196 -6.90 30.43 9.88
C PRO A 196 -8.38 30.60 9.49
N ASN A 197 -8.64 31.05 8.26
CA ASN A 197 -9.98 31.19 7.68
C ASN A 197 -10.54 29.87 7.08
N HIS A 198 -9.86 28.73 7.22
CA HIS A 198 -10.42 27.44 6.82
C HIS A 198 -11.72 27.14 7.59
N ALA A 199 -12.64 26.39 7.00
CA ALA A 199 -13.97 26.21 7.56
C ALA A 199 -14.11 24.99 8.49
N ALA A 200 -13.38 23.91 8.20
CA ALA A 200 -13.45 22.65 8.94
C ALA A 200 -12.24 21.74 8.71
N ILE A 201 -11.96 20.87 9.68
CA ILE A 201 -10.93 19.84 9.58
C ILE A 201 -11.52 18.46 9.94
N VAL A 202 -11.22 17.44 9.14
CA VAL A 202 -11.44 16.02 9.50
C VAL A 202 -10.11 15.29 9.53
N ILE A 203 -9.61 14.99 10.72
CA ILE A 203 -8.39 14.21 10.95
C ILE A 203 -8.71 12.74 11.15
N GLN A 204 -8.01 11.86 10.44
CA GLN A 204 -8.24 10.42 10.46
C GLN A 204 -7.04 9.72 11.09
N CYS A 205 -7.18 9.26 12.34
CA CYS A 205 -6.07 8.80 13.19
C CYS A 205 -4.93 9.82 13.21
N GLY A 206 -5.14 10.92 13.92
CA GLY A 206 -4.18 12.03 14.02
C GLY A 206 -3.86 12.35 15.47
N GLU A 207 -2.75 13.07 15.66
CA GLU A 207 -2.44 13.70 16.94
C GLU A 207 -3.46 14.79 17.27
N VAL A 208 -3.48 15.15 18.54
CA VAL A 208 -4.44 16.07 19.12
C VAL A 208 -3.91 17.49 19.04
N GLU A 209 -4.67 18.36 18.39
CA GLU A 209 -4.54 19.80 18.52
C GLU A 209 -5.81 20.37 19.15
N GLY A 210 -5.66 21.39 20.00
CA GLY A 210 -6.77 21.97 20.74
C GLY A 210 -7.49 23.11 20.05
N PRO A 211 -8.55 23.70 20.66
CA PRO A 211 -8.97 25.03 20.29
C PRO A 211 -7.88 26.00 20.77
N VAL A 212 -6.83 26.13 19.96
CA VAL A 212 -5.82 27.18 20.13
C VAL A 212 -6.51 28.48 19.77
N HIS A 213 -6.39 29.47 20.65
CA HIS A 213 -6.92 30.80 20.41
C HIS A 213 -5.77 31.71 20.01
N ASP A 214 -5.98 32.54 19.00
CA ASP A 214 -5.04 33.60 18.66
C ASP A 214 -5.08 34.74 19.71
N SER A 215 -4.26 35.75 19.51
CA SER A 215 -4.20 36.93 20.41
C SER A 215 -5.51 37.72 20.47
N GLU A 216 -6.41 37.52 19.52
CA GLU A 216 -7.71 38.19 19.43
C GLU A 216 -8.84 37.32 20.03
N GLY A 217 -8.51 36.11 20.50
CA GLY A 217 -9.48 35.17 21.07
C GLY A 217 -10.26 34.37 20.03
N ASN A 218 -9.82 34.32 18.77
CA ASN A 218 -10.42 33.46 17.76
C ASN A 218 -9.79 32.07 17.77
N VAL A 219 -10.60 31.04 17.55
CA VAL A 219 -10.08 29.67 17.38
C VAL A 219 -9.30 29.57 16.07
N THR A 220 -8.05 29.11 16.15
CA THR A 220 -7.17 28.95 15.00
C THR A 220 -7.48 27.71 14.19
N TYR A 221 -7.91 26.60 14.82
CA TYR A 221 -8.33 25.37 14.14
C TYR A 221 -9.86 25.24 14.17
N ARG A 222 -10.53 25.56 13.07
CA ARG A 222 -12.00 25.62 13.04
C ARG A 222 -12.61 24.24 12.81
N ASN A 223 -13.67 23.93 13.56
CA ASN A 223 -14.55 22.77 13.41
C ASN A 223 -13.79 21.45 13.14
N VAL A 224 -13.20 20.88 14.18
CA VAL A 224 -12.33 19.69 14.07
C VAL A 224 -13.05 18.41 14.47
N LEU A 225 -13.17 17.47 13.54
CA LEU A 225 -13.60 16.10 13.77
C LEU A 225 -12.40 15.16 13.73
N MET A 226 -12.27 14.33 14.76
CA MET A 226 -11.29 13.26 14.82
C MET A 226 -11.96 11.90 14.61
N LEU A 227 -11.54 11.18 13.58
CA LEU A 227 -11.91 9.78 13.37
C LEU A 227 -10.83 8.87 13.98
N GLN A 228 -11.14 8.23 15.11
CA GLN A 228 -10.20 7.38 15.87
C GLN A 228 -10.44 5.90 15.56
N ALA A 229 -9.40 5.17 15.13
CA ALA A 229 -9.45 3.71 15.07
C ALA A 229 -9.43 3.13 16.49
N LYS A 230 -10.35 2.21 16.79
CA LYS A 230 -10.33 1.43 18.04
C LYS A 230 -9.07 0.55 18.14
N TYR A 231 -8.64 0.01 17.01
CA TYR A 231 -7.48 -0.86 16.91
C TYR A 231 -6.35 -0.15 16.14
N ASP A 232 -5.93 1.03 16.61
CA ASP A 232 -4.82 1.76 15.99
C ASP A 232 -3.46 1.10 16.28
N GLU A 233 -2.78 0.56 15.27
CA GLU A 233 -1.49 -0.13 15.40
C GLU A 233 -0.32 0.81 15.76
N PHE A 234 -0.54 2.13 15.79
CA PHE A 234 0.49 3.13 16.05
C PHE A 234 0.25 3.78 17.42
N ASP A 235 1.22 3.65 18.31
CA ASP A 235 1.13 4.12 19.70
C ASP A 235 0.98 5.65 19.82
N TYR A 236 1.63 6.43 18.97
CA TYR A 236 1.53 7.89 18.95
C TYR A 236 0.11 8.40 18.63
N PHE A 237 -0.71 7.69 17.85
CA PHE A 237 -2.12 8.04 17.64
C PHE A 237 -3.05 7.58 18.78
N ARG A 238 -2.48 6.87 19.76
CA ARG A 238 -3.12 6.43 21.00
C ARG A 238 -2.50 7.12 22.22
N ASP A 239 -1.87 8.27 22.04
CA ASP A 239 -1.24 9.04 23.12
C ASP A 239 -0.19 8.23 23.89
N TYR A 240 0.48 7.28 23.21
CA TYR A 240 1.43 6.30 23.76
C TYR A 240 0.85 5.35 24.83
N GLU A 241 -0.47 5.27 24.92
CA GLU A 241 -1.15 4.27 25.75
C GLU A 241 -1.03 2.86 25.14
N LEU A 242 -1.63 1.84 25.78
CA LEU A 242 -1.74 0.50 25.20
C LEU A 242 -2.99 0.32 24.32
N THR A 243 -4.05 1.08 24.57
CA THR A 243 -5.34 0.95 23.88
C THR A 243 -6.01 2.31 23.72
N THR A 244 -7.06 2.38 22.88
CA THR A 244 -7.83 3.62 22.72
C THR A 244 -8.99 3.79 23.72
N LYS A 245 -9.19 2.83 24.63
CA LYS A 245 -10.44 2.68 25.39
C LYS A 245 -10.79 3.91 26.21
N THR A 246 -9.78 4.52 26.84
CA THR A 246 -9.92 5.60 27.83
C THR A 246 -9.36 6.92 27.32
N LEU A 247 -9.04 7.04 26.03
CA LEU A 247 -8.43 8.27 25.50
C LEU A 247 -9.33 9.48 25.76
N ASN A 248 -10.64 9.36 25.56
CA ASN A 248 -11.64 10.41 25.81
C ASN A 248 -11.66 10.93 27.27
N GLU A 249 -11.01 10.23 28.21
CA GLU A 249 -10.92 10.59 29.62
C GLU A 249 -9.58 11.28 29.97
N THR A 250 -8.62 11.33 29.04
CA THR A 250 -7.32 11.98 29.26
C THR A 250 -7.42 13.49 29.07
N GLU A 251 -6.66 14.26 29.85
CA GLU A 251 -6.59 15.73 29.70
C GLU A 251 -6.24 16.15 28.27
N LEU A 252 -5.39 15.39 27.59
CA LEU A 252 -5.06 15.64 26.19
C LEU A 252 -6.32 15.61 25.31
N ARG A 253 -7.25 14.68 25.51
CA ARG A 253 -8.47 14.59 24.68
C ARG A 253 -9.60 15.49 25.17
N TYR A 254 -9.91 15.51 26.46
CA TYR A 254 -11.07 16.28 26.91
C TYR A 254 -10.74 17.78 27.02
N LYS A 255 -9.57 18.13 27.54
CA LYS A 255 -9.18 19.52 27.79
C LYS A 255 -8.49 20.13 26.58
N THR A 256 -7.43 19.49 26.08
CA THR A 256 -6.70 20.04 24.92
C THR A 256 -7.55 19.94 23.67
N PHE A 257 -7.96 18.75 23.19
CA PHE A 257 -8.73 18.65 21.93
C PHE A 257 -10.10 19.31 21.98
N ALA A 258 -10.92 18.96 22.98
CA ALA A 258 -12.34 19.33 23.02
C ALA A 258 -12.64 20.63 23.78
N GLY A 259 -11.65 21.21 24.48
CA GLY A 259 -11.83 22.44 25.25
C GLY A 259 -12.83 22.28 26.41
N GLN A 260 -12.92 21.10 27.02
CA GLN A 260 -13.81 20.80 28.14
C GLN A 260 -13.02 20.68 29.46
N ASP A 261 -13.72 20.86 30.58
CA ASP A 261 -13.11 20.74 31.93
C ASP A 261 -13.27 19.35 32.55
N SER A 262 -13.91 18.40 31.85
CA SER A 262 -14.13 17.04 32.31
C SER A 262 -14.14 16.04 31.15
N PRO A 263 -13.94 14.73 31.41
CA PRO A 263 -13.98 13.68 30.40
C PRO A 263 -15.15 13.79 29.42
N ILE A 264 -14.86 13.61 28.13
CA ILE A 264 -15.85 13.68 27.06
C ILE A 264 -16.39 12.29 26.68
N GLU A 265 -17.57 12.26 26.07
CA GLU A 265 -18.17 11.06 25.50
C GLU A 265 -17.71 10.87 24.06
N TRP A 266 -17.42 9.63 23.68
CA TRP A 266 -17.22 9.27 22.27
C TRP A 266 -18.46 9.61 21.44
N ASN A 267 -18.23 10.03 20.19
CA ASN A 267 -19.23 10.27 19.17
C ASN A 267 -20.20 11.43 19.48
N LYS A 268 -19.90 12.25 20.48
CA LYS A 268 -20.65 13.44 20.85
C LYS A 268 -19.96 14.70 20.33
N THR A 269 -20.75 15.63 19.77
CA THR A 269 -20.26 16.94 19.34
C THR A 269 -20.34 17.91 20.52
N TYR A 270 -19.24 18.60 20.77
CA TYR A 270 -19.09 19.71 21.71
C TYR A 270 -18.82 21.01 20.93
N GLY A 271 -19.05 22.17 21.54
CA GLY A 271 -18.87 23.47 20.88
C GLY A 271 -19.95 23.79 19.85
N ASP A 272 -19.69 24.79 19.01
CA ASP A 272 -20.62 25.32 18.02
C ASP A 272 -19.95 25.52 16.64
N PHE A 273 -20.64 25.13 15.57
CA PHE A 273 -20.10 25.23 14.20
C PHE A 273 -19.96 26.67 13.71
N THR A 274 -20.87 27.55 14.11
CA THR A 274 -20.91 28.96 13.70
C THR A 274 -19.69 29.71 14.22
N ASN A 275 -19.28 29.40 15.45
CA ASN A 275 -18.11 30.00 16.10
C ASN A 275 -16.79 29.27 15.79
N GLY A 276 -16.83 28.19 14.99
CA GLY A 276 -15.64 27.39 14.67
C GLY A 276 -15.16 26.48 15.80
N THR A 277 -15.87 26.43 16.93
CA THR A 277 -15.47 25.71 18.14
C THR A 277 -15.92 24.26 18.15
N ALA A 278 -16.66 23.78 17.14
CA ALA A 278 -17.18 22.42 17.11
C ALA A 278 -16.05 21.37 17.19
N ARG A 279 -16.21 20.38 18.07
CA ARG A 279 -15.26 19.28 18.30
C ARG A 279 -15.99 17.95 18.47
N ARG A 280 -15.48 16.89 17.86
CA ARG A 280 -15.99 15.52 18.06
C ARG A 280 -14.87 14.51 17.90
N MET A 281 -14.85 13.51 18.77
CA MET A 281 -14.04 12.30 18.61
C MET A 281 -14.95 11.13 18.27
N GLU A 282 -14.82 10.59 17.07
CA GLU A 282 -15.58 9.44 16.58
C GLU A 282 -14.76 8.16 16.72
N LEU A 283 -15.22 7.22 17.57
CA LEU A 283 -14.57 5.92 17.72
C LEU A 283 -15.07 4.93 16.67
N LEU A 284 -14.16 4.44 15.84
CA LEU A 284 -14.45 3.52 14.75
C LEU A 284 -13.96 2.12 15.07
N ASN A 285 -14.83 1.12 14.92
CA ASN A 285 -14.48 -0.29 15.10
C ASN A 285 -13.69 -0.84 13.90
N THR A 286 -12.45 -0.38 13.74
CA THR A 286 -11.54 -0.72 12.65
C THR A 286 -10.08 -0.54 13.09
N VAL A 287 -9.16 -0.98 12.24
CA VAL A 287 -7.71 -0.76 12.38
C VAL A 287 -7.29 0.59 11.79
N HIS A 288 -6.08 1.06 12.07
CA HIS A 288 -5.57 2.36 11.63
C HIS A 288 -5.80 2.62 10.13
N ARG A 289 -5.42 1.67 9.28
CA ARG A 289 -5.56 1.80 7.83
C ARG A 289 -7.01 1.73 7.36
N GLY A 290 -7.86 1.04 8.12
CA GLY A 290 -9.27 0.83 7.80
C GLY A 290 -10.14 2.05 8.02
N VAL A 291 -9.64 3.11 8.68
CA VAL A 291 -10.41 4.37 8.88
C VAL A 291 -10.75 5.04 7.55
N THR A 292 -9.79 5.08 6.62
CA THR A 292 -9.94 5.73 5.31
C THR A 292 -11.13 5.22 4.48
N HIS A 293 -11.58 3.99 4.76
CA HIS A 293 -12.66 3.30 4.05
C HIS A 293 -13.74 2.78 5.01
N SER A 294 -13.79 3.32 6.24
CA SER A 294 -14.82 2.98 7.22
C SER A 294 -16.15 3.59 6.79
N LYS A 295 -17.19 2.75 6.63
CA LYS A 295 -18.55 3.22 6.31
C LYS A 295 -19.05 4.26 7.33
N VAL A 296 -18.79 4.00 8.62
CA VAL A 296 -19.18 4.92 9.70
C VAL A 296 -18.33 6.19 9.63
N GLY A 297 -17.01 6.07 9.45
CA GLY A 297 -16.10 7.21 9.38
C GLY A 297 -16.41 8.16 8.22
N ILE A 298 -16.61 7.63 7.01
CA ILE A 298 -16.96 8.44 5.83
C ILE A 298 -18.32 9.10 6.01
N ARG A 299 -19.34 8.38 6.50
CA ARG A 299 -20.65 8.97 6.81
C ARG A 299 -20.52 10.15 7.77
N THR A 300 -19.83 9.95 8.90
CA THR A 300 -19.64 10.99 9.92
C THR A 300 -18.85 12.17 9.35
N ALA A 301 -17.86 11.94 8.49
CA ALA A 301 -17.15 13.01 7.80
C ALA A 301 -18.04 13.78 6.81
N MET A 302 -18.93 13.10 6.08
CA MET A 302 -19.89 13.79 5.20
C MET A 302 -20.84 14.66 6.02
N GLU A 303 -21.39 14.14 7.13
CA GLU A 303 -22.21 14.93 8.08
C GLU A 303 -21.47 16.17 8.57
N TRP A 304 -20.20 16.00 8.95
CA TRP A 304 -19.36 17.08 9.45
C TRP A 304 -19.12 18.16 8.41
N PHE A 305 -18.70 17.77 7.20
CA PHE A 305 -18.44 18.73 6.13
C PHE A 305 -19.71 19.42 5.63
N THR A 306 -20.83 18.70 5.44
CA THR A 306 -22.08 19.36 5.01
C THR A 306 -22.58 20.35 6.04
N THR A 307 -22.42 20.04 7.34
CA THR A 307 -22.81 20.96 8.42
C THR A 307 -21.88 22.18 8.48
N ALA A 308 -20.57 21.95 8.57
CA ALA A 308 -19.59 23.03 8.76
C ALA A 308 -19.46 23.95 7.52
N LEU A 309 -19.64 23.39 6.32
CA LEU A 309 -19.61 24.14 5.07
C LEU A 309 -21.00 24.67 4.67
N GLN A 310 -22.04 24.40 5.49
CA GLN A 310 -23.43 24.84 5.28
C GLN A 310 -23.94 24.45 3.89
N VAL A 311 -23.89 23.15 3.60
CA VAL A 311 -24.29 22.56 2.32
C VAL A 311 -25.61 21.84 2.47
N GLU A 312 -26.59 22.27 1.70
CA GLU A 312 -27.86 21.56 1.56
C GLU A 312 -27.71 20.43 0.53
N THR A 313 -28.10 19.21 0.90
CA THR A 313 -28.00 18.04 0.04
C THR A 313 -29.13 17.05 0.35
N ASP A 314 -29.79 16.55 -0.68
CA ASP A 314 -30.79 15.48 -0.56
C ASP A 314 -30.18 14.09 -0.35
N ILE A 315 -28.86 13.96 -0.56
CA ILE A 315 -28.15 12.70 -0.36
C ILE A 315 -27.85 12.52 1.12
N ALA A 316 -28.57 11.57 1.74
CA ALA A 316 -28.32 11.17 3.11
C ALA A 316 -26.84 10.80 3.33
N PRO A 317 -26.21 11.16 4.46
CA PRO A 317 -24.80 10.83 4.70
C PRO A 317 -24.46 9.33 4.65
N SER A 318 -25.45 8.47 4.88
CA SER A 318 -25.31 7.00 4.81
C SER A 318 -25.40 6.43 3.39
N ASP A 319 -25.84 7.22 2.41
CA ASP A 319 -25.82 6.86 0.99
C ASP A 319 -24.39 7.04 0.45
N LEU A 320 -23.64 5.94 0.46
CA LEU A 320 -22.23 5.88 0.11
C LEU A 320 -22.02 4.92 -1.07
N LEU A 321 -21.32 5.40 -2.09
CA LEU A 321 -20.99 4.74 -3.34
C LEU A 321 -19.57 4.14 -3.37
N PHE A 322 -18.63 4.73 -2.60
CA PHE A 322 -17.19 4.48 -2.73
C PHE A 322 -16.81 2.99 -2.73
N MET A 323 -17.42 2.17 -1.86
CA MET A 323 -17.00 0.77 -1.70
C MET A 323 -17.35 -0.08 -2.91
N THR A 324 -18.45 0.23 -3.61
CA THR A 324 -18.80 -0.44 -4.87
C THR A 324 -17.73 -0.19 -5.93
N ARG A 325 -17.24 1.05 -6.01
CA ARG A 325 -16.12 1.42 -6.89
C ARG A 325 -14.84 0.70 -6.49
N GLU A 326 -14.49 0.66 -5.20
CA GLU A 326 -13.31 -0.07 -4.71
C GLU A 326 -13.38 -1.57 -5.02
N LEU A 327 -14.52 -2.23 -4.81
CA LEU A 327 -14.69 -3.65 -5.11
C LEU A 327 -14.50 -3.97 -6.59
N LEU A 328 -14.98 -3.11 -7.50
CA LEU A 328 -14.77 -3.28 -8.94
C LEU A 328 -13.30 -3.15 -9.33
N ILE A 329 -12.57 -2.22 -8.73
CA ILE A 329 -11.13 -2.06 -9.04
C ILE A 329 -10.32 -3.19 -8.39
N GLY A 330 -10.71 -3.63 -7.19
CA GLY A 330 -10.14 -4.84 -6.58
C GLY A 330 -10.37 -6.08 -7.44
N LEU A 331 -11.56 -6.24 -8.02
CA LEU A 331 -11.84 -7.29 -9.00
C LEU A 331 -10.93 -7.15 -10.23
N ALA A 332 -10.82 -5.95 -10.80
CA ALA A 332 -9.95 -5.69 -11.94
C ALA A 332 -8.48 -6.03 -11.62
N LEU A 333 -7.98 -5.66 -10.43
CA LEU A 333 -6.63 -5.99 -9.98
C LEU A 333 -6.41 -7.51 -9.89
N VAL A 334 -7.30 -8.23 -9.21
CA VAL A 334 -7.20 -9.69 -9.06
C VAL A 334 -7.27 -10.40 -10.41
N VAL A 335 -8.22 -10.01 -11.28
CA VAL A 335 -8.37 -10.61 -12.61
C VAL A 335 -7.18 -10.27 -13.50
N SER A 336 -6.59 -9.07 -13.37
CA SER A 336 -5.35 -8.71 -14.07
C SER A 336 -4.21 -9.64 -13.69
N LEU A 337 -4.01 -9.91 -12.40
CA LEU A 337 -2.99 -10.87 -11.95
C LEU A 337 -3.29 -12.31 -12.41
N ILE A 338 -4.56 -12.74 -12.36
CA ILE A 338 -4.97 -14.08 -12.82
C ILE A 338 -4.80 -14.22 -14.34
N SER A 339 -5.01 -13.15 -15.13
CA SER A 339 -4.87 -13.17 -16.59
C SER A 339 -3.46 -13.51 -17.06
N LEU A 340 -2.46 -13.38 -16.19
CA LEU A 340 -1.10 -13.86 -16.42
C LEU A 340 -1.04 -15.38 -16.69
N LEU A 341 -1.91 -16.17 -16.07
CA LEU A 341 -1.91 -17.63 -16.20
C LEU A 341 -2.29 -18.09 -17.62
N PRO A 342 -3.44 -17.67 -18.20
CA PRO A 342 -3.76 -17.98 -19.58
C PRO A 342 -2.81 -17.31 -20.57
N LEU A 343 -2.36 -16.07 -20.32
CA LEU A 343 -1.36 -15.40 -21.17
C LEU A 343 -0.05 -16.19 -21.23
N GLY A 344 0.51 -16.56 -20.09
CA GLY A 344 1.74 -17.35 -20.02
C GLY A 344 1.58 -18.74 -20.65
N SER A 345 0.41 -19.39 -20.48
CA SER A 345 0.13 -20.66 -21.18
C SER A 345 0.03 -20.50 -22.69
N PHE A 346 -0.58 -19.41 -23.16
CA PHE A 346 -0.64 -19.10 -24.58
C PHE A 346 0.76 -18.87 -25.16
N LEU A 347 1.57 -18.04 -24.49
CA LEU A 347 2.96 -17.78 -24.90
C LEU A 347 3.77 -19.08 -24.94
N LEU A 348 3.75 -19.89 -23.86
CA LEU A 348 4.46 -21.17 -23.79
C LEU A 348 4.00 -22.20 -24.82
N ALA A 349 2.79 -22.07 -25.37
CA ALA A 349 2.34 -22.94 -26.43
C ALA A 349 3.04 -22.62 -27.76
N THR A 350 3.31 -21.34 -28.05
CA THR A 350 3.89 -20.89 -29.34
C THR A 350 5.24 -21.53 -29.67
N ASP A 351 5.52 -21.77 -30.95
CA ASP A 351 6.74 -22.43 -31.41
C ASP A 351 8.03 -21.75 -30.92
N PHE A 352 8.02 -20.41 -30.85
CA PHE A 352 9.18 -19.65 -30.36
C PHE A 352 9.46 -19.93 -28.87
N PHE A 353 8.44 -20.02 -28.04
CA PHE A 353 8.58 -20.15 -26.58
C PHE A 353 8.41 -21.59 -26.06
N ALA A 354 7.98 -22.54 -26.90
CA ALA A 354 7.69 -23.92 -26.52
C ALA A 354 8.87 -24.60 -25.79
N SER A 355 10.11 -24.24 -26.14
CA SER A 355 11.31 -24.75 -25.46
C SER A 355 11.41 -24.36 -23.98
N VAL A 356 10.64 -23.39 -23.49
CA VAL A 356 10.59 -23.02 -22.06
C VAL A 356 9.76 -24.01 -21.24
N ALA A 357 8.78 -24.67 -21.86
CA ALA A 357 7.93 -25.67 -21.22
C ALA A 357 8.68 -27.01 -21.08
N GLN A 358 9.52 -27.14 -20.04
CA GLN A 358 10.27 -28.36 -19.75
C GLN A 358 9.45 -29.32 -18.88
N PRO A 359 9.73 -30.64 -18.94
CA PRO A 359 9.13 -31.58 -18.01
C PRO A 359 9.53 -31.25 -16.57
N ILE A 360 8.60 -31.49 -15.64
CA ILE A 360 8.88 -31.40 -14.20
C ILE A 360 9.92 -32.47 -13.86
N PRO A 361 11.00 -32.14 -13.12
CA PRO A 361 11.98 -33.14 -12.69
C PRO A 361 11.35 -34.23 -11.83
N ASP A 362 11.70 -35.48 -12.12
CA ASP A 362 11.13 -36.72 -11.57
C ASP A 362 12.09 -37.48 -10.64
N GLY A 363 13.38 -37.14 -10.63
CA GLY A 363 14.42 -37.85 -9.88
C GLY A 363 14.44 -37.58 -8.36
N TYR A 364 13.71 -36.57 -7.88
CA TYR A 364 13.67 -36.22 -6.46
C TYR A 364 12.30 -35.74 -6.00
N ILE A 365 11.89 -36.21 -4.81
CA ILE A 365 10.77 -35.73 -4.02
C ILE A 365 11.26 -35.63 -2.57
N ALA A 366 10.95 -34.53 -1.89
CA ALA A 366 11.35 -34.32 -0.51
C ALA A 366 10.73 -35.38 0.42
N PRO A 367 11.54 -36.09 1.24
CA PRO A 367 11.01 -36.98 2.27
C PRO A 367 10.10 -36.23 3.24
N LYS A 368 9.00 -36.86 3.66
CA LYS A 368 7.95 -36.22 4.48
C LYS A 368 8.48 -35.58 5.77
N GLN A 369 9.40 -36.26 6.46
CA GLN A 369 10.01 -35.75 7.70
C GLN A 369 10.94 -34.55 7.41
N SER A 370 11.75 -34.65 6.36
CA SER A 370 12.66 -33.58 5.92
C SER A 370 11.89 -32.34 5.46
N TRP A 371 10.80 -32.53 4.72
CA TRP A 371 9.89 -31.44 4.34
C TRP A 371 9.33 -30.73 5.57
N ARG A 372 8.80 -31.48 6.55
CA ARG A 372 8.26 -30.92 7.81
C ARG A 372 9.33 -30.13 8.56
N LYS A 373 10.53 -30.70 8.71
CA LYS A 373 11.66 -30.03 9.37
C LYS A 373 12.02 -28.71 8.68
N MET A 374 12.16 -28.72 7.35
CA MET A 374 12.48 -27.52 6.58
C MET A 374 11.38 -26.46 6.64
N ALA A 375 10.11 -26.89 6.61
CA ALA A 375 8.97 -25.99 6.77
C ALA A 375 8.98 -25.33 8.15
N THR A 376 9.12 -26.10 9.23
CA THR A 376 9.19 -25.58 10.60
C THR A 376 10.34 -24.60 10.78
N ILE A 377 11.54 -24.92 10.28
CA ILE A 377 12.69 -24.00 10.38
C ILE A 377 12.43 -22.71 9.58
N SER A 378 11.84 -22.82 8.39
CA SER A 378 11.53 -21.62 7.56
C SER A 378 10.49 -20.72 8.23
N ILE A 379 9.45 -21.32 8.81
CA ILE A 379 8.40 -20.62 9.56
C ILE A 379 8.99 -19.93 10.79
N ALA A 380 9.80 -20.65 11.59
CA ALA A 380 10.42 -20.10 12.79
C ALA A 380 11.39 -18.95 12.47
N LEU A 381 12.26 -19.14 11.47
CA LEU A 381 13.19 -18.08 11.03
C LEU A 381 12.42 -16.85 10.52
N SER A 382 11.37 -17.05 9.72
CA SER A 382 10.55 -15.95 9.25
C SER A 382 9.85 -15.22 10.38
N ALA A 383 9.28 -15.93 11.36
CA ALA A 383 8.58 -15.33 12.50
C ALA A 383 9.53 -14.51 13.38
N ILE A 384 10.70 -15.07 13.69
CA ILE A 384 11.72 -14.40 14.50
C ILE A 384 12.26 -13.18 13.76
N LEU A 385 12.66 -13.33 12.49
CA LEU A 385 13.40 -12.28 11.79
C LEU A 385 12.52 -11.16 11.24
N TYR A 386 11.23 -11.40 10.99
CA TYR A 386 10.37 -10.39 10.34
C TYR A 386 10.31 -9.07 11.12
N PRO A 387 9.92 -9.03 12.41
CA PRO A 387 9.80 -7.77 13.16
C PRO A 387 11.13 -7.01 13.22
N PHE A 388 12.22 -7.70 13.54
CA PHE A 388 13.52 -7.05 13.77
C PHE A 388 14.22 -6.62 12.49
N VAL A 389 14.25 -7.47 11.46
CA VAL A 389 15.05 -7.18 10.26
C VAL A 389 14.32 -6.20 9.34
N THR A 390 12.99 -6.27 9.26
CA THR A 390 12.23 -5.26 8.50
C THR A 390 12.36 -3.89 9.15
N GLN A 391 12.26 -3.81 10.47
CA GLN A 391 12.45 -2.58 11.22
C GLN A 391 13.88 -2.04 11.09
N LEU A 392 14.88 -2.92 11.14
CA LEU A 392 16.27 -2.56 10.87
C LEU A 392 16.41 -1.91 9.48
N GLY A 393 15.93 -2.56 8.42
CA GLY A 393 16.07 -2.07 7.05
C GLY A 393 15.22 -0.83 6.73
N HIS A 394 14.20 -0.54 7.53
CA HIS A 394 13.33 0.60 7.29
C HIS A 394 13.92 1.93 7.72
N GLY A 395 14.76 1.97 8.77
CA GLY A 395 15.33 3.24 9.22
C GLY A 395 16.62 3.17 10.03
N LEU A 396 17.09 1.98 10.40
CA LEU A 396 18.29 1.80 11.23
C LEU A 396 19.50 1.29 10.43
N PHE A 397 19.26 0.65 9.29
CA PHE A 397 20.31 0.17 8.40
C PHE A 397 20.85 1.33 7.56
N PRO A 398 22.19 1.53 7.49
CA PRO A 398 22.80 2.67 6.83
C PRO A 398 22.85 2.49 5.31
N TYR A 399 21.69 2.45 4.66
CA TYR A 399 21.63 2.45 3.19
C TYR A 399 22.25 3.73 2.63
N PRO A 400 22.97 3.67 1.48
CA PRO A 400 23.40 4.86 0.77
C PRO A 400 22.18 5.70 0.38
N GLU A 401 21.98 6.80 1.10
CA GLU A 401 20.76 7.62 1.09
C GLU A 401 20.45 8.26 -0.26
N ASN A 402 21.46 8.43 -1.12
CA ASN A 402 21.29 8.96 -2.48
C ASN A 402 20.89 7.88 -3.49
N ILE A 403 20.97 6.61 -3.12
CA ILE A 403 20.70 5.44 -3.98
C ILE A 403 19.37 4.80 -3.60
N PHE A 404 19.17 4.46 -2.33
CA PHE A 404 17.97 3.81 -1.82
C PHE A 404 17.03 4.86 -1.23
N LYS A 405 15.90 5.10 -1.91
CA LYS A 405 15.00 6.20 -1.59
C LYS A 405 13.62 5.76 -1.12
N THR A 406 13.34 4.45 -1.13
CA THR A 406 12.06 3.90 -0.66
C THR A 406 12.30 3.07 0.60
N LEU A 407 12.02 3.66 1.77
CA LEU A 407 12.41 3.05 3.05
C LEU A 407 11.67 1.76 3.39
N MET A 408 10.35 1.70 3.17
CA MET A 408 9.59 0.45 3.36
C MET A 408 10.12 -0.68 2.47
N ALA A 409 10.57 -0.34 1.25
CA ALA A 409 11.24 -1.28 0.37
C ALA A 409 12.57 -1.76 0.99
N GLY A 410 13.34 -0.86 1.59
CA GLY A 410 14.57 -1.14 2.34
C GLY A 410 14.35 -2.20 3.42
N GLY A 411 13.31 -2.04 4.25
CA GLY A 411 12.93 -3.03 5.26
C GLY A 411 12.59 -4.40 4.67
N LEU A 412 11.78 -4.43 3.61
CA LEU A 412 11.42 -5.68 2.95
C LEU A 412 12.63 -6.38 2.31
N ILE A 413 13.48 -5.65 1.56
CA ILE A 413 14.65 -6.29 0.92
C ILE A 413 15.64 -6.80 1.96
N LEU A 414 15.90 -6.06 3.04
CA LEU A 414 16.85 -6.51 4.05
C LEU A 414 16.38 -7.82 4.68
N TRP A 415 15.10 -7.91 5.02
CA TRP A 415 14.52 -9.13 5.59
C TRP A 415 14.57 -10.30 4.62
N LEU A 416 14.14 -10.10 3.37
CA LEU A 416 14.14 -11.14 2.36
C LEU A 416 15.55 -11.61 2.01
N ASP A 417 16.50 -10.70 1.84
CA ASP A 417 17.88 -11.03 1.50
C ASP A 417 18.58 -11.76 2.66
N PHE A 418 18.30 -11.37 3.90
CA PHE A 418 18.81 -12.08 5.08
C PHE A 418 18.27 -13.51 5.15
N LEU A 419 16.97 -13.72 4.89
CA LEU A 419 16.36 -15.04 4.77
C LEU A 419 16.94 -15.86 3.60
N PHE A 420 17.28 -15.18 2.49
CA PHE A 420 17.96 -15.79 1.36
C PHE A 420 19.35 -16.29 1.75
N ILE A 421 20.19 -15.45 2.38
CA ILE A 421 21.55 -15.80 2.79
C ILE A 421 21.53 -17.02 3.72
N ILE A 422 20.68 -17.00 4.76
CA ILE A 422 20.55 -18.14 5.68
C ILE A 422 20.11 -19.39 4.93
N SER A 423 19.07 -19.27 4.10
CA SER A 423 18.56 -20.40 3.31
C SER A 423 19.60 -20.94 2.34
N PHE A 424 20.42 -20.09 1.73
CA PHE A 424 21.49 -20.48 0.82
C PHE A 424 22.55 -21.32 1.51
N PHE A 425 23.04 -20.91 2.69
CA PHE A 425 24.04 -21.67 3.43
C PHE A 425 23.48 -22.99 3.98
N MET A 426 22.24 -22.98 4.48
CA MET A 426 21.54 -24.20 4.89
C MET A 426 21.37 -25.18 3.72
N PHE A 427 20.93 -24.69 2.57
CA PHE A 427 20.79 -25.47 1.35
C PHE A 427 22.16 -25.99 0.88
N ARG A 428 23.22 -25.16 0.86
CA ARG A 428 24.57 -25.57 0.47
C ARG A 428 25.08 -26.71 1.34
N ARG A 429 24.86 -26.64 2.66
CA ARG A 429 25.19 -27.73 3.59
C ARG A 429 24.37 -28.98 3.27
N TRP A 430 23.05 -28.83 3.09
CA TRP A 430 22.16 -29.94 2.74
C TRP A 430 22.57 -30.62 1.42
N TYR A 431 22.90 -29.84 0.39
CA TYR A 431 23.26 -30.31 -0.96
C TYR A 431 24.65 -30.94 -1.00
N LYS A 432 25.67 -30.32 -0.38
CA LYS A 432 27.06 -30.81 -0.47
C LYS A 432 27.44 -31.85 0.57
N LYS A 433 26.81 -31.84 1.74
CA LYS A 433 27.21 -32.66 2.90
C LYS A 433 26.05 -33.38 3.59
N GLY A 434 24.81 -33.00 3.28
CA GLY A 434 23.61 -33.49 3.97
C GLY A 434 22.81 -34.51 3.16
N GLU A 435 21.51 -34.54 3.44
CA GLU A 435 20.56 -35.45 2.81
C GLU A 435 20.52 -35.32 1.28
N GLY A 436 20.65 -34.11 0.72
CA GLY A 436 20.69 -33.91 -0.73
C GLY A 436 21.81 -34.71 -1.40
N LYS A 437 23.01 -34.72 -0.80
CA LYS A 437 24.14 -35.56 -1.28
C LYS A 437 23.84 -37.05 -1.12
N LYS A 438 23.29 -37.46 0.03
CA LYS A 438 22.96 -38.87 0.31
C LYS A 438 21.92 -39.43 -0.65
N LEU A 439 20.97 -38.60 -1.06
CA LEU A 439 19.91 -38.95 -2.01
C LEU A 439 20.33 -38.75 -3.48
N GLY A 440 21.57 -38.31 -3.75
CA GLY A 440 22.06 -38.10 -5.11
C GLY A 440 21.34 -36.96 -5.86
N VAL A 441 20.79 -35.98 -5.16
CA VAL A 441 20.01 -34.90 -5.78
C VAL A 441 20.89 -34.08 -6.73
N THR A 442 20.43 -33.92 -7.97
CA THR A 442 21.13 -33.16 -9.00
C THR A 442 20.61 -31.72 -9.12
N MET A 443 21.32 -30.86 -9.84
CA MET A 443 20.80 -29.52 -10.17
C MET A 443 19.60 -29.58 -11.14
N TYR A 444 19.43 -30.67 -11.89
CA TYR A 444 18.23 -30.90 -12.71
C TYR A 444 17.03 -31.16 -11.82
N ASP A 445 17.20 -32.00 -10.80
CA ASP A 445 16.18 -32.29 -9.81
C ASP A 445 15.72 -31.05 -9.06
N LEU A 446 16.58 -30.04 -8.91
CA LEU A 446 16.23 -28.77 -8.28
C LEU A 446 15.55 -27.79 -9.23
N GLY A 447 15.36 -28.15 -10.51
CA GLY A 447 14.78 -27.29 -11.54
C GLY A 447 15.72 -26.17 -12.02
N ILE A 448 17.02 -26.28 -11.74
CA ILE A 448 18.07 -25.31 -12.13
C ILE A 448 18.72 -25.73 -13.45
N SER A 449 19.20 -26.97 -13.55
CA SER A 449 19.91 -27.47 -14.74
C SER A 449 18.95 -27.90 -15.84
N PHE A 450 19.38 -27.80 -17.09
CA PHE A 450 18.71 -28.37 -18.27
C PHE A 450 19.25 -29.74 -18.68
N ASN A 451 20.29 -30.24 -18.00
CA ASN A 451 20.83 -31.58 -18.20
C ASN A 451 20.75 -32.40 -16.91
N ARG A 452 20.36 -33.69 -17.01
CA ARG A 452 20.14 -34.58 -15.86
C ARG A 452 21.40 -34.87 -15.05
N GLU A 453 22.57 -34.93 -15.68
CA GLU A 453 23.83 -35.36 -15.04
C GLU A 453 24.74 -34.17 -14.70
N LYS A 454 24.90 -33.25 -15.66
CA LYS A 454 25.78 -32.08 -15.52
C LYS A 454 24.97 -30.84 -15.17
N THR A 455 25.59 -29.91 -14.45
CA THR A 455 24.99 -28.58 -14.23
C THR A 455 25.18 -27.74 -15.47
N VAL A 456 24.14 -27.65 -16.31
CA VAL A 456 24.15 -26.91 -17.58
C VAL A 456 23.00 -25.93 -17.59
N LEU A 457 23.32 -24.65 -17.80
CA LEU A 457 22.34 -23.60 -18.03
C LEU A 457 22.16 -23.41 -19.53
N ASP A 458 20.92 -23.52 -20.01
CA ASP A 458 20.57 -23.18 -21.38
C ASP A 458 20.20 -21.70 -21.44
N TRP A 459 21.17 -20.87 -21.81
CA TRP A 459 20.99 -19.42 -21.89
C TRP A 459 19.97 -18.99 -22.95
N LYS A 460 19.71 -19.81 -23.98
CA LYS A 460 18.65 -19.52 -24.96
C LYS A 460 17.28 -19.71 -24.33
N ILE A 461 17.07 -20.79 -23.58
CA ILE A 461 15.81 -21.03 -22.86
C ILE A 461 15.62 -20.01 -21.73
N ILE A 462 16.68 -19.68 -20.98
CA ILE A 462 16.63 -18.65 -19.94
C ILE A 462 16.28 -17.28 -20.56
N GLY A 463 16.93 -16.89 -21.67
CA GLY A 463 16.62 -15.65 -22.38
C GLY A 463 15.16 -15.58 -22.85
N LYS A 464 14.63 -16.67 -23.40
CA LYS A 464 13.20 -16.80 -23.73
C LYS A 464 12.30 -16.69 -22.49
N THR A 465 12.71 -17.27 -21.37
CA THR A 465 11.96 -17.19 -20.10
C THR A 465 11.89 -15.75 -19.58
N VAL A 466 13.02 -15.02 -19.64
CA VAL A 466 13.08 -13.59 -19.30
C VAL A 466 12.16 -12.80 -20.23
N LEU A 467 12.18 -13.07 -21.53
CA LEU A 467 11.31 -12.40 -22.50
C LEU A 467 9.82 -12.66 -22.22
N ILE A 468 9.40 -13.89 -21.88
CA ILE A 468 8.02 -14.16 -21.46
C ILE A 468 7.65 -13.31 -20.24
N SER A 469 8.50 -13.31 -19.20
CA SER A 469 8.22 -12.52 -17.98
C SER A 469 8.15 -11.02 -18.26
N ALA A 470 8.98 -10.51 -19.17
CA ALA A 470 8.96 -9.12 -19.62
C ALA A 470 7.69 -8.79 -20.41
N LEU A 471 7.27 -9.64 -21.34
CA LEU A 471 6.02 -9.46 -22.09
C LEU A 471 4.80 -9.43 -21.18
N MET A 472 4.76 -10.31 -20.18
CA MET A 472 3.70 -10.34 -19.17
C MET A 472 3.69 -9.08 -18.29
N PHE A 473 4.86 -8.60 -17.89
CA PHE A 473 4.99 -7.35 -17.15
C PHE A 473 4.58 -6.14 -17.99
N ILE A 474 5.03 -6.05 -19.24
CA ILE A 474 4.66 -4.99 -20.19
C ILE A 474 3.15 -5.00 -20.40
N TYR A 475 2.53 -6.17 -20.58
CA TYR A 475 1.07 -6.30 -20.67
C TYR A 475 0.37 -5.67 -19.46
N LEU A 476 0.73 -6.05 -18.23
CA LEU A 476 0.12 -5.48 -17.03
C LEU A 476 0.38 -3.97 -16.93
N TYR A 477 1.60 -3.53 -17.23
CA TYR A 477 1.98 -2.13 -17.19
C TYR A 477 1.17 -1.29 -18.18
N LEU A 478 0.98 -1.78 -19.41
CA LEU A 478 0.14 -1.16 -20.43
C LEU A 478 -1.32 -1.11 -19.99
N LEU A 479 -1.86 -2.21 -19.47
CA LEU A 479 -3.21 -2.28 -18.96
C LEU A 479 -3.46 -1.24 -17.86
N THR A 480 -2.60 -1.19 -16.86
CA THR A 480 -2.63 -0.19 -15.78
C THR A 480 -2.48 1.23 -16.34
N THR A 481 -1.57 1.45 -17.30
CA THR A 481 -1.31 2.77 -17.87
C THR A 481 -2.49 3.28 -18.70
N VAL A 482 -3.09 2.43 -19.53
CA VAL A 482 -4.28 2.78 -20.31
C VAL A 482 -5.43 3.15 -19.38
N SER A 483 -5.70 2.31 -18.38
CA SER A 483 -6.69 2.59 -17.34
C SER A 483 -6.42 3.94 -16.65
N TYR A 484 -5.18 4.20 -16.24
CA TYR A 484 -4.83 5.43 -15.53
C TYR A 484 -4.95 6.67 -16.40
N ARG A 485 -4.50 6.61 -17.65
CA ARG A 485 -4.43 7.76 -18.56
C ARG A 485 -5.77 8.13 -19.18
N PHE A 486 -6.60 7.14 -19.52
CA PHE A 486 -7.87 7.38 -20.21
C PHE A 486 -9.07 7.38 -19.28
N LEU A 487 -9.02 6.63 -18.17
CA LEU A 487 -10.16 6.47 -17.28
C LEU A 487 -9.94 7.11 -15.90
N ASN A 488 -8.73 7.60 -15.60
CA ASN A 488 -8.30 8.10 -14.28
C ASN A 488 -8.39 7.04 -13.17
N ILE A 489 -8.22 5.76 -13.53
CA ILE A 489 -8.28 4.63 -12.61
C ILE A 489 -6.96 3.87 -12.71
N ASP A 490 -6.26 3.64 -11.61
CA ASP A 490 -5.20 2.63 -11.54
C ASP A 490 -5.70 1.36 -10.84
N LEU A 491 -4.92 0.28 -10.97
CA LEU A 491 -5.31 -1.03 -10.45
C LEU A 491 -4.88 -1.15 -8.99
N ARG A 492 -5.83 -0.92 -8.09
CA ARG A 492 -5.65 -0.88 -6.64
C ARG A 492 -6.82 -1.53 -5.90
N PHE A 493 -6.68 -1.70 -4.60
CA PHE A 493 -7.81 -2.00 -3.72
C PHE A 493 -7.52 -1.34 -2.38
N ILE A 494 -8.19 -0.22 -2.09
CA ILE A 494 -8.01 0.63 -0.90
C ILE A 494 -6.62 1.30 -0.84
N TRP A 495 -5.54 0.57 -1.11
CA TRP A 495 -4.15 1.02 -1.09
C TRP A 495 -3.50 0.89 -2.48
N PRO A 496 -2.47 1.70 -2.78
CA PRO A 496 -1.81 1.65 -4.07
C PRO A 496 -1.11 0.29 -4.30
N PHE A 497 -1.43 -0.37 -5.42
CA PHE A 497 -0.76 -1.60 -5.85
C PHE A 497 -0.02 -1.37 -7.17
N LEU A 498 -0.75 -1.31 -8.28
CA LEU A 498 -0.16 -1.19 -9.61
C LEU A 498 -0.49 0.17 -10.21
N ARG A 499 0.54 1.00 -10.38
CA ARG A 499 0.43 2.34 -10.98
C ARG A 499 1.56 2.65 -11.94
N PRO A 500 1.36 3.54 -12.92
CA PRO A 500 2.43 3.94 -13.83
C PRO A 500 3.59 4.61 -13.08
N PHE A 501 4.81 4.36 -13.53
CA PHE A 501 6.01 4.93 -12.90
C PHE A 501 6.23 6.39 -13.31
N THR A 502 6.78 7.16 -12.38
CA THR A 502 7.62 8.31 -12.73
C THR A 502 9.02 7.82 -13.09
N GLY A 503 9.82 8.62 -13.81
CA GLY A 503 11.20 8.23 -14.17
C GLY A 503 12.04 7.83 -12.95
N LYS A 504 11.98 8.61 -11.86
CA LYS A 504 12.68 8.32 -10.60
C LYS A 504 12.25 6.97 -9.99
N ARG A 505 10.94 6.68 -9.97
CA ARG A 505 10.40 5.43 -9.43
C ARG A 505 10.74 4.22 -10.29
N PHE A 506 10.81 4.38 -11.61
CA PHE A 506 11.27 3.32 -12.50
C PHE A 506 12.73 2.93 -12.22
N LEU A 507 13.60 3.91 -11.95
CA LEU A 507 15.00 3.62 -11.56
C LEU A 507 15.08 2.88 -10.22
N GLN A 508 14.26 3.25 -9.24
CA GLN A 508 14.15 2.50 -7.98
C GLN A 508 13.65 1.08 -8.25
N PHE A 509 12.62 0.89 -9.08
CA PHE A 509 12.14 -0.43 -9.47
C PHE A 509 13.27 -1.32 -10.01
N LEU A 510 14.13 -0.81 -10.91
CA LEU A 510 15.27 -1.57 -11.44
C LEU A 510 16.30 -1.93 -10.35
N LEU A 511 16.57 -1.00 -9.44
CA LEU A 511 17.47 -1.22 -8.31
C LEU A 511 16.94 -2.32 -7.38
N TYR A 512 15.70 -2.20 -6.92
CA TYR A 512 15.11 -3.13 -5.94
C TYR A 512 14.76 -4.49 -6.55
N LEU A 513 14.50 -4.56 -7.86
CA LEU A 513 14.21 -5.81 -8.58
C LEU A 513 15.31 -6.86 -8.39
N LEU A 514 16.58 -6.45 -8.36
CA LEU A 514 17.71 -7.36 -8.16
C LEU A 514 17.60 -8.13 -6.85
N PHE A 515 17.29 -7.44 -5.76
CA PHE A 515 17.19 -8.01 -4.42
C PHE A 515 15.97 -8.94 -4.29
N PHE A 516 14.81 -8.50 -4.76
CA PHE A 516 13.62 -9.37 -4.83
C PHE A 516 13.88 -10.61 -5.70
N LEU A 517 14.63 -10.48 -6.80
CA LEU A 517 14.98 -11.62 -7.64
C LEU A 517 15.82 -12.66 -6.91
N LEU A 518 16.78 -12.27 -6.09
CA LEU A 518 17.58 -13.21 -5.29
C LEU A 518 16.70 -14.07 -4.39
N PHE A 519 15.82 -13.44 -3.61
CA PHE A 519 14.91 -14.16 -2.72
C PHE A 519 13.91 -15.04 -3.48
N PHE A 520 13.21 -14.51 -4.48
CA PHE A 520 12.18 -15.31 -5.15
C PHE A 520 12.76 -16.39 -6.05
N LEU A 521 13.94 -16.20 -6.64
CA LEU A 521 14.63 -17.26 -7.38
C LEU A 521 15.07 -18.38 -6.46
N PHE A 522 15.64 -18.04 -5.31
CA PHE A 522 16.17 -19.03 -4.39
C PHE A 522 15.11 -19.60 -3.45
N ASN A 523 14.54 -18.78 -2.57
CA ASN A 523 13.53 -19.21 -1.60
C ASN A 523 12.21 -19.55 -2.31
N GLY A 524 11.72 -18.65 -3.17
CA GLY A 524 10.46 -18.88 -3.92
C GLY A 524 10.57 -19.94 -5.02
N GLY A 525 11.78 -20.20 -5.52
CA GLY A 525 12.05 -21.11 -6.63
C GLY A 525 12.73 -22.39 -6.18
N VAL A 526 14.06 -22.35 -6.05
CA VAL A 526 14.93 -23.50 -5.73
C VAL A 526 14.49 -24.23 -4.46
N LYS A 527 14.15 -23.50 -3.40
CA LYS A 527 13.78 -24.09 -2.11
C LYS A 527 12.38 -24.71 -2.18
N LEU A 528 11.35 -23.97 -2.58
CA LEU A 528 9.98 -24.50 -2.63
C LEU A 528 9.80 -25.61 -3.66
N PHE A 529 10.27 -25.39 -4.89
CA PHE A 529 9.99 -26.27 -6.02
C PHE A 529 11.13 -27.24 -6.37
N GLY A 530 12.32 -27.05 -5.80
CA GLY A 530 13.44 -27.98 -5.89
C GLY A 530 13.59 -28.78 -4.60
N GLN A 531 14.18 -28.16 -3.57
CA GLN A 531 14.53 -28.81 -2.32
C GLN A 531 13.31 -29.36 -1.54
N MET A 532 12.19 -28.66 -1.58
CA MET A 532 10.97 -29.01 -0.85
C MET A 532 9.87 -29.57 -1.78
N ARG A 533 10.21 -29.97 -3.01
CA ARG A 533 9.23 -30.47 -3.97
C ARG A 533 8.50 -31.69 -3.41
N ILE A 534 7.18 -31.67 -3.50
CA ILE A 534 6.32 -32.79 -3.13
C ILE A 534 5.77 -33.48 -4.38
N LYS A 535 5.27 -34.71 -4.23
CA LYS A 535 4.69 -35.48 -5.34
C LYS A 535 3.47 -34.76 -5.95
N GLU A 536 3.25 -34.97 -7.25
CA GLU A 536 1.99 -34.59 -7.89
C GLU A 536 0.81 -35.39 -7.31
N TYR A 537 -0.35 -34.73 -7.22
CA TYR A 537 -1.61 -35.34 -6.81
C TYR A 537 -2.34 -35.95 -8.01
N SER A 538 -3.48 -36.59 -7.76
CA SER A 538 -4.23 -37.35 -8.79
C SER A 538 -4.75 -36.51 -9.96
N THR A 539 -4.88 -35.19 -9.82
CA THR A 539 -5.30 -34.32 -10.92
C THR A 539 -4.47 -33.03 -10.96
N PRO A 540 -4.31 -32.39 -12.13
CA PRO A 540 -3.60 -31.12 -12.24
C PRO A 540 -4.14 -30.01 -11.32
N ALA A 541 -5.46 -29.98 -11.10
CA ALA A 541 -6.08 -29.01 -10.19
C ALA A 541 -5.74 -29.29 -8.72
N LYS A 542 -5.80 -30.56 -8.30
CA LYS A 542 -5.40 -30.98 -6.96
C LYS A 542 -3.90 -30.71 -6.72
N THR A 543 -3.05 -30.92 -7.72
CA THR A 543 -1.63 -30.57 -7.65
C THR A 543 -1.43 -29.08 -7.47
N GLN A 544 -2.11 -28.24 -8.26
CA GLN A 544 -2.04 -26.77 -8.13
C GLN A 544 -2.40 -26.32 -6.71
N LEU A 545 -3.57 -26.74 -6.22
CA LEU A 545 -4.07 -26.30 -4.92
C LEU A 545 -3.23 -26.86 -3.76
N GLY A 546 -2.87 -28.14 -3.82
CA GLY A 546 -2.06 -28.78 -2.78
C GLY A 546 -0.67 -28.16 -2.66
N TRP A 547 0.00 -27.91 -3.79
CA TRP A 547 1.32 -27.27 -3.79
C TRP A 547 1.22 -25.81 -3.35
N TRP A 548 0.22 -25.07 -3.84
CA TRP A 548 0.00 -23.68 -3.45
C TRP A 548 -0.21 -23.53 -1.94
N VAL A 549 -1.10 -24.31 -1.33
CA VAL A 549 -1.34 -24.28 0.12
C VAL A 549 -0.07 -24.59 0.92
N LYS A 550 0.73 -25.56 0.46
CA LYS A 550 2.00 -25.92 1.11
C LYS A 550 3.05 -24.83 0.96
N ASN A 551 3.12 -24.18 -0.19
CA ASN A 551 4.03 -23.06 -0.44
C ASN A 551 3.65 -21.85 0.42
N VAL A 552 2.36 -21.51 0.46
CA VAL A 552 1.80 -20.47 1.34
C VAL A 552 2.13 -20.76 2.81
N TRP A 553 1.93 -22.00 3.26
CA TRP A 553 2.26 -22.41 4.62
C TRP A 553 3.74 -22.17 4.96
N VAL A 554 4.65 -22.55 4.06
CA VAL A 554 6.10 -22.37 4.27
C VAL A 554 6.52 -20.90 4.24
N MET A 555 5.95 -20.12 3.32
CA MET A 555 6.39 -18.73 3.08
C MET A 555 5.70 -17.70 3.97
N LEU A 556 4.44 -17.94 4.37
CA LEU A 556 3.63 -17.02 5.16
C LEU A 556 3.37 -17.52 6.59
N GLY A 557 3.64 -18.80 6.90
CA GLY A 557 3.36 -19.35 8.23
C GLY A 557 4.09 -18.61 9.36
N GLY A 558 5.30 -18.11 9.11
CA GLY A 558 6.01 -17.28 10.09
C GLY A 558 5.32 -15.93 10.32
N LEU A 559 4.82 -15.31 9.25
CA LEU A 559 4.05 -14.06 9.35
C LEU A 559 2.70 -14.27 10.04
N VAL A 560 2.07 -15.45 9.91
CA VAL A 560 0.86 -15.80 10.67
C VAL A 560 1.16 -15.83 12.18
N ILE A 561 2.30 -16.38 12.59
CA ILE A 561 2.71 -16.37 14.01
C ILE A 561 2.89 -14.93 14.49
N VAL A 562 3.56 -14.08 13.70
CA VAL A 562 3.72 -12.64 14.03
C VAL A 562 2.36 -11.95 14.14
N ALA A 563 1.46 -12.17 13.17
CA ALA A 563 0.13 -11.58 13.19
C ALA A 563 -0.69 -12.03 14.41
N LEU A 564 -0.60 -13.31 14.81
CA LEU A 564 -1.28 -13.81 15.99
C LEU A 564 -0.70 -13.19 17.27
N PHE A 565 0.63 -13.13 17.38
CA PHE A 565 1.30 -12.48 18.50
C PHE A 565 0.88 -11.01 18.63
N GLU A 566 0.75 -10.31 17.51
CA GLU A 566 0.43 -8.90 17.47
C GLU A 566 -1.04 -8.60 17.73
N TYR A 567 -1.95 -9.26 17.00
CA TYR A 567 -3.35 -8.87 16.92
C TYR A 567 -4.27 -9.64 17.88
N VAL A 568 -3.91 -10.82 18.36
CA VAL A 568 -4.73 -11.53 19.37
C VAL A 568 -4.86 -10.72 20.67
N PRO A 569 -3.77 -10.30 21.34
CA PRO A 569 -3.91 -9.44 22.53
C PRO A 569 -4.59 -8.11 22.20
N PHE A 570 -4.40 -7.60 20.99
CA PHE A 570 -4.96 -6.32 20.59
C PHE A 570 -6.48 -6.38 20.47
N VAL A 571 -7.01 -7.41 19.81
CA VAL A 571 -8.46 -7.64 19.70
C VAL A 571 -9.09 -7.92 21.06
N LEU A 572 -8.35 -8.57 21.97
CA LEU A 572 -8.76 -8.81 23.36
C LEU A 572 -8.74 -7.54 24.24
N GLY A 573 -8.20 -6.42 23.74
CA GLY A 573 -8.21 -5.14 24.43
C GLY A 573 -7.04 -4.93 25.40
N TYR A 574 -5.92 -5.64 25.21
CA TYR A 574 -4.70 -5.44 26.01
C TYR A 574 -3.67 -4.53 25.33
N GLY A 575 -3.75 -4.37 24.01
CA GLY A 575 -2.75 -3.67 23.19
C GLY A 575 -2.04 -4.61 22.22
N THR A 576 -1.18 -4.05 21.36
CA THR A 576 -0.37 -4.83 20.40
C THR A 576 0.67 -5.70 21.10
N GLY A 577 1.12 -6.75 20.40
CA GLY A 577 2.04 -7.75 20.94
C GLY A 577 3.34 -7.13 21.43
N TRP A 578 4.03 -6.31 20.64
CA TRP A 578 5.29 -5.72 21.11
C TRP A 578 5.10 -4.61 22.12
N ALA A 579 4.04 -3.80 22.03
CA ALA A 579 3.69 -2.83 23.07
C ALA A 579 3.58 -3.49 24.45
N LEU A 580 2.93 -4.67 24.55
CA LEU A 580 2.82 -5.41 25.82
C LEU A 580 4.16 -5.89 26.38
N THR A 581 5.18 -6.03 25.53
CA THR A 581 6.55 -6.39 25.93
C THR A 581 7.44 -5.18 26.25
N GLY A 582 6.92 -3.95 26.11
CA GLY A 582 7.69 -2.72 26.24
C GLY A 582 8.61 -2.43 25.04
N LEU A 583 8.41 -3.12 23.91
CA LEU A 583 9.24 -3.02 22.70
C LEU A 583 8.46 -2.41 21.52
N SER A 584 7.69 -1.35 21.75
CA SER A 584 6.82 -0.72 20.72
C SER A 584 7.55 -0.24 19.46
N LEU A 585 8.89 -0.14 19.49
CA LEU A 585 9.72 0.08 18.31
C LEU A 585 9.48 -0.95 17.19
N PHE A 586 9.07 -2.18 17.54
CA PHE A 586 8.77 -3.24 16.56
C PHE A 586 7.30 -3.32 16.15
N ASP A 587 6.44 -2.45 16.70
CA ASP A 587 5.07 -2.25 16.23
C ASP A 587 5.04 -1.35 14.97
N GLY A 588 3.84 -0.92 14.55
CA GLY A 588 3.68 0.14 13.56
C GLY A 588 3.68 -0.34 12.10
N PRO A 589 4.58 0.16 11.23
CA PRO A 589 4.38 0.09 9.78
C PRO A 589 4.44 -1.32 9.22
N PHE A 590 5.32 -2.21 9.70
CA PHE A 590 5.39 -3.60 9.20
C PHE A 590 4.32 -4.50 9.81
N MET A 591 3.89 -4.25 11.05
CA MET A 591 2.78 -5.00 11.64
C MET A 591 1.46 -4.65 10.95
N SER A 592 1.23 -3.37 10.65
CA SER A 592 0.08 -2.93 9.84
C SER A 592 0.18 -3.35 8.37
N ALA A 593 1.39 -3.52 7.81
CA ALA A 593 1.57 -3.96 6.42
C ALA A 593 1.17 -5.43 6.18
N LEU A 594 1.03 -6.25 7.22
CA LEU A 594 0.63 -7.65 7.09
C LEU A 594 -0.73 -7.80 6.40
N VAL A 595 -1.65 -6.85 6.58
CA VAL A 595 -2.96 -6.82 5.91
C VAL A 595 -2.84 -6.76 4.37
N LEU A 596 -1.74 -6.19 3.87
CA LEU A 596 -1.42 -6.12 2.43
C LEU A 596 -0.59 -7.32 1.96
N ILE A 597 0.40 -7.72 2.77
CA ILE A 597 1.34 -8.78 2.43
C ILE A 597 0.62 -10.12 2.27
N PHE A 598 -0.30 -10.48 3.17
CA PHE A 598 -1.02 -11.77 3.07
C PHE A 598 -1.76 -11.96 1.74
N PRO A 599 -2.73 -11.11 1.34
CA PRO A 599 -3.48 -11.30 0.10
C PRO A 599 -2.57 -11.24 -1.13
N GLN A 600 -1.57 -10.36 -1.14
CA GLN A 600 -0.63 -10.24 -2.25
C GLN A 600 0.14 -11.56 -2.48
N PHE A 601 0.78 -12.08 -1.44
CA PHE A 601 1.61 -13.28 -1.57
C PHE A 601 0.78 -14.55 -1.73
N LEU A 602 -0.46 -14.61 -1.25
CA LEU A 602 -1.40 -15.69 -1.57
C LEU A 602 -1.57 -15.81 -3.09
N ILE A 603 -1.83 -14.70 -3.79
CA ILE A 603 -2.00 -14.70 -5.26
C ILE A 603 -0.68 -14.97 -5.97
N LEU A 604 0.41 -14.32 -5.55
CA LEU A 604 1.71 -14.47 -6.22
C LEU A 604 2.26 -15.90 -6.11
N PHE A 605 2.11 -16.57 -4.97
CA PHE A 605 2.53 -17.97 -4.86
C PHE A 605 1.62 -18.92 -5.63
N PHE A 606 0.35 -18.56 -5.88
CA PHE A 606 -0.49 -19.31 -6.81
C PHE A 606 0.08 -19.24 -8.23
N ILE A 607 0.46 -18.04 -8.67
CA ILE A 607 1.08 -17.77 -9.97
C ILE A 607 2.43 -18.48 -10.10
N ALA A 608 3.30 -18.38 -9.10
CA ALA A 608 4.60 -19.05 -9.09
C ALA A 608 4.45 -20.58 -9.17
N THR A 609 3.51 -21.15 -8.41
CA THR A 609 3.18 -22.59 -8.44
C THR A 609 2.69 -23.01 -9.82
N TYR A 610 1.83 -22.20 -10.43
CA TYR A 610 1.33 -22.46 -11.78
C TYR A 610 2.45 -22.51 -12.81
N PHE A 611 3.34 -21.51 -12.82
CA PHE A 611 4.42 -21.47 -13.80
C PHE A 611 5.46 -22.54 -13.59
N TYR A 612 5.82 -22.87 -12.35
CA TYR A 612 6.70 -24.00 -12.11
C TYR A 612 6.12 -25.31 -12.67
N ARG A 613 4.80 -25.53 -12.52
CA ARG A 613 4.14 -26.71 -13.09
C ARG A 613 4.08 -26.71 -14.63
N LYS A 614 4.15 -25.54 -15.26
CA LYS A 614 4.16 -25.39 -16.72
C LYS A 614 5.55 -25.51 -17.32
N THR A 615 6.59 -25.17 -16.57
CA THR A 615 7.95 -25.08 -17.09
C THR A 615 8.91 -26.09 -16.49
N GLY A 616 8.60 -26.73 -15.36
CA GLY A 616 9.52 -27.61 -14.64
C GLY A 616 10.79 -26.94 -14.11
N LYS A 617 10.93 -25.62 -14.28
CA LYS A 617 12.11 -24.83 -13.96
C LYS A 617 11.76 -23.67 -13.04
N VAL A 618 12.71 -23.30 -12.19
CA VAL A 618 12.51 -22.30 -11.13
C VAL A 618 12.41 -20.85 -11.64
N TYR A 619 12.68 -20.59 -12.92
CA TYR A 619 12.91 -19.23 -13.41
C TYR A 619 11.63 -18.41 -13.64
N LEU A 620 10.66 -18.91 -14.41
CA LEU A 620 9.51 -18.10 -14.87
C LEU A 620 8.67 -17.56 -13.71
N GLY A 621 8.29 -18.44 -12.78
CA GLY A 621 7.48 -18.05 -11.62
C GLY A 621 8.19 -17.06 -10.71
N SER A 622 9.49 -17.24 -10.50
CA SER A 622 10.32 -16.33 -9.71
C SER A 622 10.45 -14.96 -10.38
N LEU A 623 10.77 -14.89 -11.68
CA LEU A 623 10.89 -13.64 -12.42
C LEU A 623 9.58 -12.83 -12.39
N VAL A 624 8.45 -13.46 -12.69
CA VAL A 624 7.13 -12.80 -12.67
C VAL A 624 6.81 -12.29 -11.26
N THR A 625 7.08 -13.08 -10.23
CA THR A 625 6.84 -12.67 -8.83
C THR A 625 7.73 -11.48 -8.45
N SER A 626 9.02 -11.52 -8.76
CA SER A 626 9.95 -10.43 -8.46
C SER A 626 9.57 -9.13 -9.15
N LEU A 627 9.18 -9.19 -10.43
CA LEU A 627 8.73 -8.02 -11.20
C LEU A 627 7.50 -7.36 -10.56
N ILE A 628 6.51 -8.16 -10.16
CA ILE A 628 5.27 -7.64 -9.56
C ILE A 628 5.53 -7.08 -8.16
N VAL A 629 6.32 -7.77 -7.33
CA VAL A 629 6.65 -7.29 -5.97
C VAL A 629 7.46 -6.01 -6.05
N ALA A 630 8.50 -5.95 -6.88
CA ALA A 630 9.30 -4.74 -7.08
C ALA A 630 8.43 -3.57 -7.57
N TRP A 631 7.48 -3.83 -8.46
CA TRP A 631 6.55 -2.79 -8.93
C TRP A 631 5.63 -2.29 -7.82
N ILE A 632 4.99 -3.18 -7.06
CA ILE A 632 4.12 -2.79 -5.95
C ILE A 632 4.91 -1.95 -4.93
N THR A 633 6.11 -2.39 -4.59
CA THR A 633 6.94 -1.72 -3.58
C THR A 633 7.51 -0.38 -4.05
N CYS A 634 7.85 -0.19 -5.33
CA CYS A 634 8.45 1.08 -5.80
C CYS A 634 7.43 2.03 -6.46
N GLY A 635 6.32 1.49 -6.97
CA GLY A 635 5.30 2.24 -7.70
C GLY A 635 4.54 3.21 -6.81
N GLY A 636 4.07 2.73 -5.64
CA GLY A 636 3.24 3.50 -4.70
C GLY A 636 3.93 3.97 -3.42
N ALA A 637 5.12 3.46 -3.08
CA ALA A 637 5.73 3.76 -1.78
C ALA A 637 6.20 5.21 -1.65
N ALA A 638 6.29 5.68 -0.41
CA ALA A 638 6.98 6.92 -0.08
C ALA A 638 8.41 6.94 -0.63
N TYR A 639 8.81 8.09 -1.16
CA TYR A 639 10.10 8.36 -1.76
C TYR A 639 10.78 9.53 -1.05
N PHE A 640 12.02 9.31 -0.59
CA PHE A 640 12.82 10.26 0.20
C PHE A 640 13.72 11.14 -0.65
#